data_AF-F0ZXK9-F1
#
_entry.id   AF-F0ZXK9-F1
#
_cell.length_a   1.000
_cell.length_b   1.000
_cell.length_c   1.000
_cell.angle_alpha   90.00
_cell.angle_beta   90.00
_cell.angle_gamma   90.00
#
_symmetry.space_group_name_H-M   'P 1'
#
loop_
_entity.id
_entity.type
_entity.pdbx_description
1 polymer ?
#
loop_
_entity_poly.entity_id
_entity_poly.type
_entity_poly.pdbx_seq_one_letter_code
_entity_poly.pdbx_strand_id
1 'polypeptide(L)'
;MNPNNLNYLDELVKEYLLFRGFTQTNHTFSIEKKSDKLKGFQVEKILDQINIYISNYDIAHVIELWSFLDSSFFSKIDYNRNNYGYGNNNNNSPFNQQNINQQYGVQSLSNYTTFRNSNDLPSSIKKLATSLKKYYVIYCVNNSKMDKVKEFFDLYSLELCKDPEWQHWFALPYIKNPQLDPFFEVYFTKNWTESFSLSLKNFLTTIFKNIPLPKILQFNLERQNRKRLEAQVENLLQQNEELRAQLDKFEYHNRRESISSKDIMANTSAILKKENSLNSLQNVNNDGFNSNEMNSFSRVSKRFEPRTTSASSSNINGLANDNDEDKTTVVIGIGRSRKSATNSISSGSTNQTSPSTLNKDSNNNSNINNNNTINNNNSNSGIIGLSQLTNSFEMSEIDENGFKKLNKNNNNSNSNNGEIIYTIDSQEVVTSHSSPVTRCKYLSNGSKIASSSVDGTVRLCSVDGFIKHTTIYCLSEVISLEWESKSKVLLCGTTDAKIKLWNTQTDKAVGDINTSNEFPRVEDIVCNPNGNSFATSSTNASRSDSIVYTWNMRTLKTEEKLSSTTSGAIINSMSFNNTGNLLSTGCSDGIIRIFDIKSGSTITGWQAHSDEILSVQFCSDDNKLYSLGKDGKIYQWNIHTMSKPIKEYEYPGFISDPHRTTKISFNSDQSSFIVGSSNKYAYIYNVDQSSPVLSVTGHSGPVVSADWHPSQNIVVTGGLDQTVRLSKLSKSINNL
;
A
#
# COMPACT_ATOMS: atom_id res chain seq x y z
N MET A 1 -17.18 -24.56 -2.73
CA MET A 1 -17.52 -24.80 -4.17
C MET A 1 -18.95 -24.34 -4.44
N ASN A 2 -19.21 -23.69 -5.57
CA ASN A 2 -20.57 -23.35 -6.00
C ASN A 2 -21.31 -24.66 -6.39
N PRO A 3 -22.57 -24.91 -5.96
CA PRO A 3 -23.28 -26.18 -6.21
C PRO A 3 -23.40 -26.54 -7.70
N ASN A 4 -23.43 -25.51 -8.54
CA ASN A 4 -23.53 -25.65 -9.99
C ASN A 4 -22.24 -26.22 -10.62
N ASN A 5 -21.08 -25.92 -10.05
CA ASN A 5 -19.78 -26.43 -10.53
C ASN A 5 -19.60 -27.91 -10.17
N LEU A 6 -20.06 -28.32 -8.99
CA LEU A 6 -19.97 -29.72 -8.55
C LEU A 6 -20.88 -30.63 -9.40
N ASN A 7 -22.10 -30.19 -9.67
CA ASN A 7 -23.03 -30.91 -10.56
C ASN A 7 -22.43 -31.13 -11.95
N TYR A 8 -21.77 -30.11 -12.51
CA TYR A 8 -21.13 -30.19 -13.83
C TYR A 8 -19.95 -31.18 -13.84
N LEU A 9 -19.11 -31.16 -12.80
CA LEU A 9 -18.02 -32.13 -12.65
C LEU A 9 -18.54 -33.56 -12.58
N ASP A 10 -19.58 -33.80 -11.79
CA ASP A 10 -20.17 -35.13 -11.65
C ASP A 10 -20.75 -35.65 -12.97
N GLU A 11 -21.29 -34.78 -13.82
CA GLU A 11 -21.74 -35.17 -15.16
C GLU A 11 -20.56 -35.50 -16.09
N LEU A 12 -19.46 -34.74 -16.04
CA LEU A 12 -18.23 -35.09 -16.78
C LEU A 12 -17.64 -36.44 -16.34
N VAL A 13 -17.69 -36.75 -15.04
CA VAL A 13 -17.23 -38.06 -14.53
C VAL A 13 -18.13 -39.19 -15.03
N LYS A 14 -19.45 -38.99 -15.05
CA LYS A 14 -20.38 -39.97 -15.63
C LYS A 14 -20.15 -40.19 -17.11
N GLU A 15 -19.99 -39.11 -17.89
CA GLU A 15 -19.70 -39.20 -19.32
C GLU A 15 -18.38 -39.94 -19.57
N TYR A 16 -17.36 -39.69 -18.75
CA TYR A 16 -16.08 -40.41 -18.84
C TYR A 16 -16.22 -41.90 -18.49
N LEU A 17 -16.92 -42.24 -17.40
CA LEU A 17 -17.13 -43.63 -16.99
C LEU A 17 -17.96 -44.39 -18.03
N LEU A 18 -18.95 -43.74 -18.63
CA LEU A 18 -19.76 -44.30 -19.72
C LEU A 18 -18.91 -44.50 -20.98
N PHE A 19 -18.13 -43.49 -21.38
CA PHE A 19 -17.25 -43.54 -22.55
C PHE A 19 -16.17 -44.63 -22.44
N ARG A 20 -15.65 -44.88 -21.23
CA ARG A 20 -14.67 -45.94 -20.96
C ARG A 20 -15.29 -47.33 -20.76
N GLY A 21 -16.62 -47.45 -20.74
CA GLY A 21 -17.32 -48.73 -20.57
C GLY A 21 -17.42 -49.23 -19.12
N PHE A 22 -17.14 -48.39 -18.12
CA PHE A 22 -17.27 -48.74 -16.69
C PHE A 22 -18.72 -48.59 -16.20
N THR A 23 -19.63 -49.38 -16.78
CA THR A 23 -21.07 -49.29 -16.52
C THR A 23 -21.46 -49.62 -15.08
N GLN A 24 -20.82 -50.62 -14.46
CA GLN A 24 -21.05 -50.99 -13.06
C GLN A 24 -20.61 -49.89 -12.10
N THR A 25 -19.43 -49.30 -12.32
CA THR A 25 -18.91 -48.18 -11.52
C THR A 25 -19.78 -46.93 -11.67
N ASN A 26 -20.29 -46.67 -12.88
CA ASN A 26 -21.22 -45.57 -13.13
C ASN A 26 -22.57 -45.77 -12.41
N HIS A 27 -23.04 -47.01 -12.31
CA HIS A 27 -24.25 -47.36 -11.57
C HIS A 27 -24.08 -47.10 -10.07
N THR A 28 -22.99 -47.58 -9.47
CA THR A 28 -22.66 -47.32 -8.06
C THR A 28 -22.47 -45.84 -7.78
N PHE A 29 -21.71 -45.13 -8.63
CA PHE A 29 -21.51 -43.69 -8.52
C PHE A 29 -22.84 -42.91 -8.58
N SER A 30 -23.76 -43.33 -9.44
CA SER A 30 -25.09 -42.71 -9.56
C SER A 30 -25.98 -42.95 -8.34
N ILE A 31 -25.87 -44.12 -7.68
CA ILE A 31 -26.56 -44.42 -6.43
C ILE A 31 -25.99 -43.57 -5.29
N GLU A 32 -24.67 -43.49 -5.18
CA GLU A 32 -23.99 -42.68 -4.17
C GLU A 32 -24.32 -41.19 -4.33
N LYS A 33 -24.30 -40.67 -5.56
CA LYS A 33 -24.73 -39.30 -5.87
C LYS A 33 -26.16 -39.01 -5.46
N LYS A 34 -27.08 -39.98 -5.61
CA LYS A 34 -28.49 -39.84 -5.16
C LYS A 34 -28.62 -39.87 -3.64
N SER A 35 -27.72 -40.56 -2.95
CA SER A 35 -27.70 -40.63 -1.48
C SER A 35 -27.06 -39.41 -0.81
N ASP A 36 -26.25 -38.64 -1.55
CA ASP A 36 -25.59 -37.43 -1.03
C ASP A 36 -26.52 -36.19 -1.07
N LYS A 37 -27.25 -35.97 0.03
CA LYS A 37 -28.15 -34.81 0.19
C LYS A 37 -27.42 -33.48 0.40
N LEU A 38 -26.15 -33.50 0.82
CA LEU A 38 -25.41 -32.30 1.24
C LEU A 38 -24.32 -31.86 0.25
N LYS A 39 -24.01 -32.68 -0.78
CA LYS A 39 -23.11 -32.35 -1.90
C LYS A 39 -21.73 -31.87 -1.43
N GLY A 40 -21.04 -32.67 -0.62
CA GLY A 40 -19.71 -32.32 -0.11
C GLY A 40 -19.06 -33.37 0.81
N PHE A 41 -17.78 -33.17 1.15
CA PHE A 41 -17.05 -34.04 2.07
C PHE A 41 -17.68 -34.05 3.47
N GLN A 42 -18.06 -35.24 3.95
CA GLN A 42 -18.70 -35.42 5.26
C GLN A 42 -17.64 -35.73 6.32
N VAL A 43 -17.13 -34.68 6.96
CA VAL A 43 -16.10 -34.79 8.02
C VAL A 43 -16.56 -35.69 9.17
N GLU A 44 -17.85 -35.67 9.49
CA GLU A 44 -18.43 -36.48 10.56
C GLU A 44 -18.28 -37.97 10.29
N LYS A 45 -18.49 -38.43 9.04
CA LYS A 45 -18.27 -39.84 8.68
C LYS A 45 -16.82 -40.28 8.78
N ILE A 46 -15.87 -39.39 8.48
CA ILE A 46 -14.43 -39.67 8.63
C ILE A 46 -14.07 -39.84 10.11
N LEU A 47 -14.62 -38.96 10.96
CA LEU A 47 -14.44 -39.08 12.42
C LEU A 47 -15.09 -40.35 12.96
N ASP A 48 -16.28 -40.70 12.49
CA ASP A 48 -16.96 -41.95 12.86
C ASP A 48 -16.11 -43.17 12.48
N GLN A 49 -15.50 -43.15 11.29
CA GLN A 49 -14.63 -44.23 10.83
C GLN A 49 -13.33 -44.33 11.66
N ILE A 50 -12.69 -43.19 11.99
CA ILE A 50 -11.55 -43.15 12.93
C ILE A 50 -11.96 -43.76 14.28
N ASN A 51 -13.12 -43.38 14.82
CA ASN A 51 -13.63 -43.88 16.08
C ASN A 51 -13.95 -45.38 16.04
N ILE A 52 -14.47 -45.90 14.91
CA ILE A 52 -14.71 -47.33 14.71
C ILE A 52 -13.39 -48.11 14.80
N TYR A 53 -12.34 -47.68 14.10
CA TYR A 53 -11.04 -48.34 14.16
C TYR A 53 -10.41 -48.28 15.56
N ILE A 54 -10.56 -47.15 16.26
CA ILE A 54 -10.10 -47.01 17.66
C ILE A 54 -10.89 -47.95 18.59
N SER A 55 -12.21 -48.06 18.42
CA SER A 55 -13.04 -48.98 19.21
C SER A 55 -12.75 -50.46 18.96
N ASN A 56 -12.28 -50.79 17.75
CA ASN A 56 -11.86 -52.14 17.35
C ASN A 56 -10.39 -52.43 17.70
N TYR A 57 -9.70 -51.49 18.36
CA TYR A 57 -8.28 -51.58 18.74
C TYR A 57 -7.32 -51.71 17.55
N ASP A 58 -7.69 -51.22 16.37
CA ASP A 58 -6.93 -51.36 15.14
C ASP A 58 -6.14 -50.08 14.81
N ILE A 59 -4.93 -49.97 15.38
CA ILE A 59 -4.06 -48.80 15.17
C ILE A 59 -3.45 -48.76 13.77
N ALA A 60 -3.27 -49.91 13.12
CA ALA A 60 -2.66 -49.99 11.80
C ALA A 60 -3.53 -49.27 10.77
N HIS A 61 -4.84 -49.55 10.77
CA HIS A 61 -5.79 -48.89 9.86
C HIS A 61 -6.02 -47.41 10.20
N VAL A 62 -5.89 -47.00 11.47
CA VAL A 62 -5.92 -45.56 11.85
C VAL A 62 -4.73 -44.82 11.26
N ILE A 63 -3.53 -45.40 11.34
CA ILE A 63 -2.31 -44.80 10.80
C ILE A 63 -2.33 -44.81 9.27
N GLU A 64 -2.82 -45.89 8.65
CA GLU A 64 -2.99 -45.97 7.21
C GLU A 64 -3.99 -44.93 6.70
N LEU A 65 -5.14 -44.78 7.36
CA LEU A 65 -6.13 -43.75 7.05
C LEU A 65 -5.53 -42.33 7.19
N TRP A 66 -4.75 -42.07 8.24
CA TRP A 66 -4.08 -40.79 8.42
C TRP A 66 -3.02 -40.54 7.34
N SER A 67 -2.21 -41.54 7.00
CA SER A 67 -1.21 -41.48 5.93
C SER A 67 -1.85 -41.25 4.56
N PHE A 68 -3.01 -41.87 4.30
CA PHE A 68 -3.80 -41.63 3.11
C PHE A 68 -4.29 -40.17 3.04
N LEU A 69 -4.81 -39.62 4.14
CA LEU A 69 -5.24 -38.22 4.19
C LEU A 69 -4.07 -37.24 4.01
N ASP A 70 -2.92 -37.56 4.58
CA ASP A 70 -1.70 -36.76 4.47
C ASP A 70 -1.14 -36.73 3.04
N SER A 71 -0.98 -37.90 2.42
CA SER A 71 -0.51 -38.03 1.03
C SER A 71 -1.52 -37.51 -0.01
N SER A 72 -2.82 -37.68 0.25
CA SER A 72 -3.85 -37.34 -0.73
C SER A 72 -4.26 -35.87 -0.67
N PHE A 73 -4.29 -35.28 0.53
CA PHE A 73 -4.83 -33.96 0.76
C PHE A 73 -3.84 -33.03 1.45
N PHE A 74 -3.28 -33.39 2.61
CA PHE A 74 -2.52 -32.43 3.42
C PHE A 74 -1.20 -31.97 2.76
N SER A 75 -0.45 -32.90 2.18
CA SER A 75 0.81 -32.62 1.46
C SER A 75 0.65 -31.80 0.17
N LYS A 76 -0.56 -31.76 -0.41
CA LYS A 76 -0.84 -31.04 -1.67
C LYS A 76 -1.22 -29.57 -1.45
N ILE A 77 -1.36 -29.15 -0.20
CA ILE A 77 -1.77 -27.79 0.16
C ILE A 77 -0.63 -26.80 -0.10
N ASP A 78 0.62 -27.22 0.09
CA ASP A 78 1.80 -26.36 -0.14
C ASP A 78 2.20 -26.30 -1.63
N TYR A 79 1.90 -27.34 -2.42
CA TYR A 79 2.38 -27.45 -3.80
C TYR A 79 1.60 -26.61 -4.84
N ASN A 80 0.39 -26.16 -4.51
CA ASN A 80 -0.48 -25.44 -5.47
C ASN A 80 -0.41 -23.91 -5.37
N ARG A 81 0.35 -23.32 -4.42
CA ARG A 81 0.59 -21.86 -4.40
C ARG A 81 1.69 -21.40 -5.36
N ASN A 82 2.63 -22.27 -5.73
CA ASN A 82 3.80 -21.88 -6.52
C ASN A 82 3.74 -22.22 -8.02
N ASN A 83 2.64 -22.80 -8.52
CA ASN A 83 2.54 -23.25 -9.93
C ASN A 83 1.54 -22.45 -10.79
N TYR A 84 1.40 -21.15 -10.51
CA TYR A 84 0.93 -20.16 -11.49
C TYR A 84 2.06 -19.21 -11.95
N GLY A 85 3.31 -19.66 -11.84
CA GLY A 85 4.43 -19.11 -12.61
C GLY A 85 4.68 -20.03 -13.79
N TYR A 86 4.51 -19.51 -15.01
CA TYR A 86 4.87 -20.18 -16.24
C TYR A 86 6.29 -20.76 -16.16
N GLY A 87 6.42 -22.06 -16.47
CA GLY A 87 7.71 -22.69 -16.67
C GLY A 87 8.42 -22.09 -17.88
N ASN A 88 9.58 -21.49 -17.66
CA ASN A 88 10.59 -21.31 -18.69
C ASN A 88 11.79 -22.18 -18.32
N ASN A 89 11.84 -23.36 -18.94
CA ASN A 89 13.10 -24.06 -19.14
C ASN A 89 13.92 -23.25 -20.14
N ASN A 90 15.10 -22.77 -19.74
CA ASN A 90 16.34 -23.00 -20.47
C ASN A 90 17.54 -22.39 -19.74
N ASN A 91 18.58 -23.21 -19.62
CA ASN A 91 19.92 -22.86 -19.18
C ASN A 91 20.56 -21.83 -20.13
N ASN A 92 21.12 -20.74 -19.58
CA ASN A 92 22.52 -20.32 -19.78
C ASN A 92 22.77 -18.88 -19.26
N SER A 93 23.69 -18.79 -18.28
CA SER A 93 24.68 -17.73 -17.97
C SER A 93 24.33 -16.22 -17.98
N PRO A 94 25.02 -15.41 -17.13
CA PRO A 94 24.53 -14.11 -16.67
C PRO A 94 25.06 -12.95 -17.53
N PHE A 95 24.21 -11.99 -17.91
CA PHE A 95 24.49 -10.54 -18.01
C PHE A 95 23.31 -9.81 -18.67
N ASN A 96 22.89 -8.70 -18.05
CA ASN A 96 22.11 -7.56 -18.59
C ASN A 96 20.73 -7.77 -19.24
N GLN A 97 19.71 -7.13 -18.63
CA GLN A 97 18.66 -6.23 -19.21
C GLN A 97 17.46 -6.22 -18.24
N GLN A 98 17.21 -5.16 -17.47
CA GLN A 98 16.43 -3.97 -17.83
C GLN A 98 15.22 -4.21 -18.75
N ASN A 99 14.05 -3.89 -18.20
CA ASN A 99 12.77 -3.57 -18.83
C ASN A 99 12.06 -4.67 -19.62
N ILE A 100 10.86 -5.05 -19.14
CA ILE A 100 9.55 -4.95 -19.84
C ILE A 100 8.48 -5.73 -19.05
N ASN A 101 7.27 -5.16 -18.97
CA ASN A 101 5.99 -5.69 -18.47
C ASN A 101 5.52 -5.29 -17.05
N GLN A 102 5.11 -4.01 -16.95
CA GLN A 102 3.80 -3.66 -16.40
C GLN A 102 2.72 -3.98 -17.47
N GLN A 103 1.62 -4.63 -17.09
CA GLN A 103 0.22 -4.31 -17.46
C GLN A 103 -0.71 -5.53 -17.29
N TYR A 104 -1.95 -5.21 -16.91
CA TYR A 104 -3.15 -6.07 -16.76
C TYR A 104 -3.33 -6.77 -15.41
N GLY A 105 -3.84 -5.98 -14.45
CA GLY A 105 -4.50 -6.49 -13.25
C GLY A 105 -5.92 -6.93 -13.57
N VAL A 106 -6.20 -8.22 -13.34
CA VAL A 106 -7.57 -8.75 -13.27
C VAL A 106 -7.84 -9.15 -11.82
N GLN A 107 -8.70 -8.37 -11.17
CA GLN A 107 -9.34 -8.73 -9.91
C GLN A 107 -10.05 -10.07 -10.04
N SER A 108 -9.76 -11.02 -9.15
CA SER A 108 -10.70 -12.11 -8.88
C SER A 108 -10.84 -12.35 -7.38
N LEU A 109 -12.09 -12.28 -6.94
CA LEU A 109 -12.57 -12.61 -5.61
C LEU A 109 -12.04 -13.97 -5.14
N SER A 110 -11.49 -14.02 -3.93
CA SER A 110 -11.58 -15.22 -3.11
C SER A 110 -11.64 -14.87 -1.63
N ASN A 111 -12.87 -14.77 -1.17
CA ASN A 111 -13.23 -14.96 0.23
C ASN A 111 -12.79 -16.34 0.71
N TYR A 112 -12.45 -16.40 2.00
CA TYR A 112 -12.23 -17.55 2.87
C TYR A 112 -10.81 -18.17 2.92
N THR A 113 -10.30 -18.12 4.15
CA THR A 113 -9.45 -19.08 4.91
C THR A 113 -7.91 -19.02 4.84
N THR A 114 -7.38 -18.44 5.91
CA THR A 114 -6.30 -18.93 6.77
C THR A 114 -5.68 -20.29 6.44
N PHE A 115 -4.46 -20.28 5.91
CA PHE A 115 -3.32 -21.04 6.44
C PHE A 115 -2.05 -20.20 6.24
N ARG A 116 -1.40 -19.89 7.37
CA ARG A 116 -0.12 -19.19 7.49
C ARG A 116 1.02 -20.10 7.04
N ASN A 117 2.08 -19.49 6.49
CA ASN A 117 3.46 -19.95 6.29
C ASN A 117 3.72 -21.46 6.08
N SER A 118 4.39 -21.80 4.98
CA SER A 118 4.69 -23.15 4.48
C SER A 118 5.52 -24.07 5.40
N ASN A 119 5.84 -23.65 6.63
CA ASN A 119 6.52 -24.47 7.65
C ASN A 119 5.64 -24.78 8.88
N ASP A 120 4.50 -24.10 9.07
CA ASP A 120 3.64 -24.29 10.24
C ASP A 120 2.64 -25.43 10.06
N LEU A 121 2.17 -25.66 8.82
CA LEU A 121 1.19 -26.69 8.51
C LEU A 121 1.74 -28.12 8.71
N PRO A 122 2.94 -28.48 8.21
CA PRO A 122 3.53 -29.80 8.48
C PRO A 122 3.74 -30.06 9.98
N SER A 123 4.13 -29.03 10.74
CA SER A 123 4.31 -29.13 12.19
C SER A 123 2.98 -29.35 12.94
N SER A 124 1.91 -28.70 12.48
CA SER A 124 0.57 -28.84 13.04
C SER A 124 -0.06 -30.20 12.71
N ILE A 125 0.16 -30.70 11.49
CA ILE A 125 -0.22 -32.05 11.06
C ILE A 125 0.51 -33.08 11.92
N LYS A 126 1.82 -32.92 12.15
CA LYS A 126 2.61 -33.80 13.02
C LYS A 126 2.07 -33.81 14.46
N LYS A 127 1.70 -32.66 15.01
CA LYS A 127 1.09 -32.54 16.36
C LYS A 127 -0.28 -33.21 16.46
N LEU A 128 -1.13 -33.07 15.43
CA LEU A 128 -2.43 -33.76 15.37
C LEU A 128 -2.27 -35.27 15.23
N ALA A 129 -1.35 -35.74 14.38
CA ALA A 129 -1.01 -37.15 14.24
C ALA A 129 -0.51 -37.75 15.56
N THR A 130 0.34 -37.01 16.26
CA THR A 130 0.86 -37.40 17.58
C THR A 130 -0.26 -37.46 18.63
N SER A 131 -1.18 -36.49 18.61
CA SER A 131 -2.33 -36.46 19.51
C SER A 131 -3.33 -37.58 19.22
N LEU A 132 -3.49 -37.99 17.96
CA LEU A 132 -4.32 -39.14 17.55
C LEU A 132 -3.74 -40.46 18.08
N LYS A 133 -2.42 -40.66 17.96
CA LYS A 133 -1.72 -41.81 18.56
C LYS A 133 -1.90 -41.83 20.09
N LYS A 134 -1.75 -40.68 20.76
CA LYS A 134 -2.00 -40.53 22.23
C LYS A 134 -3.46 -40.85 22.60
N TYR A 135 -4.43 -40.39 21.81
CA TYR A 135 -5.85 -40.67 22.01
C TYR A 135 -6.16 -42.17 21.94
N TYR A 136 -5.57 -42.91 20.99
CA TYR A 136 -5.69 -44.38 20.93
C TYR A 136 -5.13 -45.06 22.19
N VAL A 137 -3.94 -44.66 22.65
CA VAL A 137 -3.31 -45.23 23.86
C VAL A 137 -4.19 -45.00 25.09
N ILE A 138 -4.70 -43.78 25.28
CA ILE A 138 -5.61 -43.44 26.39
C ILE A 138 -6.91 -44.25 26.31
N TYR A 139 -7.46 -44.43 25.11
CA TYR A 139 -8.66 -45.24 24.89
C TYR A 139 -8.44 -46.72 25.28
N CYS A 140 -7.27 -47.28 24.98
CA CYS A 140 -6.91 -48.64 25.38
C CYS A 140 -6.76 -48.78 26.90
N VAL A 141 -6.14 -47.79 27.56
CA VAL A 141 -6.01 -47.78 29.03
C VAL A 141 -7.37 -47.67 29.72
N ASN A 142 -8.25 -46.78 29.24
CA ASN A 142 -9.60 -46.61 29.79
C ASN A 142 -10.45 -47.88 29.70
N ASN A 143 -10.27 -48.68 28.64
CA ASN A 143 -10.96 -49.96 28.45
C ASN A 143 -10.21 -51.16 29.05
N SER A 144 -9.18 -50.94 29.88
CA SER A 144 -8.38 -51.97 30.54
C SER A 144 -7.67 -52.95 29.57
N LYS A 145 -7.36 -52.51 28.33
CA LYS A 145 -6.66 -53.30 27.31
C LYS A 145 -5.17 -52.97 27.27
N MET A 146 -4.45 -53.30 28.33
CA MET A 146 -3.02 -53.02 28.47
C MET A 146 -2.15 -53.83 27.49
N ASP A 147 -2.60 -55.00 27.03
CA ASP A 147 -1.87 -55.81 26.04
C ASP A 147 -1.73 -55.07 24.71
N LYS A 148 -2.77 -54.33 24.29
CA LYS A 148 -2.76 -53.49 23.08
C LYS A 148 -1.87 -52.26 23.22
N VAL A 149 -1.74 -51.72 24.43
CA VAL A 149 -0.80 -50.64 24.72
C VAL A 149 0.64 -51.12 24.60
N LYS A 150 0.96 -52.32 25.09
CA LYS A 150 2.29 -52.92 24.93
C LYS A 150 2.60 -53.21 23.46
N GLU A 151 1.65 -53.83 22.73
CA GLU A 151 1.75 -54.07 21.29
C GLU A 151 2.03 -52.78 20.50
N PHE A 152 1.38 -51.67 20.87
CA PHE A 152 1.66 -50.36 20.27
C PHE A 152 3.10 -49.89 20.51
N PHE A 153 3.61 -49.95 21.74
CA PHE A 153 4.97 -49.52 22.02
C PHE A 153 6.01 -50.46 21.41
N ASP A 154 5.74 -51.77 21.34
CA ASP A 154 6.63 -52.73 20.69
C ASP A 154 6.78 -52.43 19.19
N LEU A 155 5.67 -52.13 18.50
CA LEU A 155 5.65 -51.85 17.05
C LEU A 155 6.22 -50.46 16.69
N TYR A 156 5.96 -49.43 17.50
CA TYR A 156 6.30 -48.03 17.15
C TYR A 156 7.47 -47.44 17.96
N SER A 157 8.10 -48.19 18.87
CA SER A 157 9.21 -47.73 19.72
C SER A 157 10.33 -46.99 18.98
N LEU A 158 10.79 -47.53 17.84
CA LEU A 158 11.90 -46.98 17.06
C LEU A 158 11.58 -45.60 16.43
N GLU A 159 10.31 -45.36 16.09
CA GLU A 159 9.84 -44.09 15.55
C GLU A 159 9.61 -43.08 16.69
N LEU A 160 8.95 -43.52 17.76
CA LEU A 160 8.54 -42.67 18.88
C LEU A 160 9.72 -42.22 19.76
N CYS A 161 10.80 -43.01 19.86
CA CYS A 161 11.98 -42.65 20.64
C CYS A 161 12.71 -41.40 20.11
N LYS A 162 12.56 -41.09 18.81
CA LYS A 162 13.15 -39.89 18.20
C LYS A 162 12.41 -38.60 18.57
N ASP A 163 11.16 -38.72 19.00
CA ASP A 163 10.32 -37.57 19.33
C ASP A 163 10.33 -37.33 20.86
N PRO A 164 10.80 -36.16 21.32
CA PRO A 164 10.92 -35.88 22.76
C PRO A 164 9.58 -35.87 23.50
N GLU A 165 8.46 -35.68 22.78
CA GLU A 165 7.10 -35.70 23.34
C GLU A 165 6.65 -37.08 23.85
N TRP A 166 7.35 -38.16 23.49
CA TRP A 166 6.99 -39.54 23.87
C TRP A 166 7.82 -40.10 25.03
N GLN A 167 8.87 -39.41 25.47
CA GLN A 167 9.79 -39.90 26.51
C GLN A 167 9.06 -40.35 27.79
N HIS A 168 8.13 -39.53 28.28
CA HIS A 168 7.34 -39.82 29.48
C HIS A 168 6.29 -40.92 29.25
N TRP A 169 5.84 -41.10 28.00
CA TRP A 169 4.79 -42.06 27.63
C TRP A 169 5.27 -43.51 27.64
N PHE A 170 6.58 -43.77 27.48
CA PHE A 170 7.14 -45.12 27.61
C PHE A 170 7.02 -45.71 29.03
N ALA A 171 6.82 -44.85 30.05
CA ALA A 171 6.58 -45.30 31.42
C ALA A 171 5.14 -45.79 31.64
N LEU A 172 4.19 -45.39 30.78
CA LEU A 172 2.76 -45.60 30.94
C LEU A 172 2.34 -47.09 31.07
N PRO A 173 2.92 -48.06 30.33
CA PRO A 173 2.62 -49.49 30.51
C PRO A 173 2.99 -50.06 31.88
N TYR A 174 3.87 -49.37 32.63
CA TYR A 174 4.40 -49.80 33.93
C TYR A 174 3.77 -49.05 35.12
N ILE A 175 2.94 -48.04 34.86
CA ILE A 175 2.24 -47.27 35.90
C ILE A 175 0.94 -47.98 36.28
N LYS A 176 0.76 -48.28 37.57
CA LYS A 176 -0.44 -48.99 38.08
C LYS A 176 -1.72 -48.17 37.98
N ASN A 177 -1.64 -46.86 38.23
CA ASN A 177 -2.78 -45.92 38.15
C ASN A 177 -2.42 -44.66 37.36
N PRO A 178 -2.42 -44.69 36.01
CA PRO A 178 -2.02 -43.55 35.18
C PRO A 178 -2.87 -42.29 35.37
N GLN A 179 -4.11 -42.47 35.82
CA GLN A 179 -5.08 -41.39 36.07
C GLN A 179 -4.76 -40.53 37.32
N LEU A 180 -3.87 -40.99 38.21
CA LEU A 180 -3.45 -40.26 39.41
C LEU A 180 -2.07 -39.58 39.27
N ASP A 181 -1.42 -39.75 38.12
CA ASP A 181 -0.12 -39.14 37.86
C ASP A 181 -0.31 -37.68 37.41
N PRO A 182 0.35 -36.70 38.05
CA PRO A 182 0.22 -35.28 37.69
C PRO A 182 0.50 -34.96 36.22
N PHE A 183 1.33 -35.76 35.55
CA PHE A 183 1.63 -35.58 34.13
C PHE A 183 0.53 -36.12 33.22
N PHE A 184 -0.09 -37.24 33.59
CA PHE A 184 -1.08 -37.93 32.75
C PHE A 184 -2.53 -37.53 33.03
N GLU A 185 -2.83 -36.98 34.22
CA GLU A 185 -4.17 -36.59 34.66
C GLU A 185 -4.94 -35.80 33.60
N VAL A 186 -4.28 -34.80 32.98
CA VAL A 186 -4.87 -33.93 31.95
C VAL A 186 -5.41 -34.73 30.75
N TYR A 187 -4.71 -35.78 30.34
CA TYR A 187 -5.04 -36.60 29.16
C TYR A 187 -6.22 -37.56 29.41
N PHE A 188 -6.46 -37.94 30.67
CA PHE A 188 -7.58 -38.79 31.07
C PHE A 188 -8.89 -38.00 31.29
N THR A 189 -8.84 -36.66 31.24
CA THR A 189 -10.05 -35.83 31.37
C THR A 189 -10.95 -35.91 30.13
N LYS A 190 -12.27 -35.90 30.35
CA LYS A 190 -13.27 -35.77 29.26
C LYS A 190 -13.08 -34.47 28.46
N ASN A 191 -12.60 -33.42 29.12
CA ASN A 191 -12.30 -32.13 28.49
C ASN A 191 -11.20 -32.24 27.43
N TRP A 192 -10.16 -33.06 27.66
CA TRP A 192 -9.09 -33.27 26.69
C TRP A 192 -9.57 -34.03 25.45
N THR A 193 -10.35 -35.11 25.64
CA THR A 193 -10.88 -35.90 24.51
C THR A 193 -11.87 -35.09 23.65
N GLU A 194 -12.74 -34.29 24.28
CA GLU A 194 -13.66 -33.38 23.57
C GLU A 194 -12.91 -32.26 22.84
N SER A 195 -11.89 -31.67 23.46
CA SER A 195 -11.05 -30.63 22.85
C SER A 195 -10.25 -31.15 21.65
N PHE A 196 -9.70 -32.36 21.76
CA PHE A 196 -9.00 -33.02 20.65
C PHE A 196 -9.95 -33.33 19.49
N SER A 197 -11.10 -33.93 19.77
CA SER A 197 -12.11 -34.26 18.76
C SER A 197 -12.63 -33.02 18.02
N LEU A 198 -12.88 -31.93 18.75
CA LEU A 198 -13.27 -30.64 18.17
C LEU A 198 -12.15 -30.04 17.30
N SER A 199 -10.90 -30.13 17.76
CA SER A 199 -9.74 -29.64 17.00
C SER A 199 -9.55 -30.43 15.70
N LEU A 200 -9.68 -31.76 15.75
CA LEU A 200 -9.61 -32.63 14.58
C LEU A 200 -10.77 -32.34 13.61
N LYS A 201 -12.00 -32.18 14.10
CA LYS A 201 -13.17 -31.79 13.30
C LYS A 201 -12.95 -30.46 12.60
N ASN A 202 -12.49 -29.44 13.33
CA ASN A 202 -12.24 -28.11 12.78
C ASN A 202 -11.12 -28.13 11.74
N PHE A 203 -10.05 -28.88 11.99
CA PHE A 203 -8.96 -29.06 11.04
C PHE A 203 -9.45 -29.69 9.74
N LEU A 204 -10.07 -30.87 9.79
CA LEU A 204 -10.60 -31.55 8.61
C LEU A 204 -11.63 -30.70 7.87
N THR A 205 -12.55 -30.04 8.59
CA THR A 205 -13.55 -29.15 7.99
C THR A 205 -12.92 -27.99 7.23
N THR A 206 -11.86 -27.39 7.79
CA THR A 206 -11.17 -26.28 7.15
C THR A 206 -10.41 -26.75 5.91
N ILE A 207 -9.70 -27.88 6.01
CA ILE A 207 -8.96 -28.47 4.89
C ILE A 207 -9.91 -28.82 3.73
N PHE A 208 -10.99 -29.57 4.01
CA PHE A 208 -11.93 -30.00 2.98
C PHE A 208 -12.72 -28.85 2.34
N LYS A 209 -12.94 -27.74 3.07
CA LYS A 209 -13.51 -26.50 2.50
C LYS A 209 -12.57 -25.81 1.51
N ASN A 210 -11.26 -26.02 1.67
CA ASN A 210 -10.20 -25.30 0.97
C ASN A 210 -9.48 -26.15 -0.07
N ILE A 211 -10.00 -27.33 -0.37
CA ILE A 211 -9.43 -28.18 -1.42
C ILE A 211 -9.46 -27.40 -2.74
N PRO A 212 -8.32 -27.30 -3.44
CA PRO A 212 -8.25 -26.63 -4.73
C PRO A 212 -9.22 -27.27 -5.71
N LEU A 213 -9.86 -26.45 -6.54
CA LEU A 213 -10.81 -26.97 -7.53
C LEU A 213 -10.08 -27.94 -8.47
N PRO A 214 -10.74 -29.03 -8.91
CA PRO A 214 -10.18 -29.93 -9.90
C PRO A 214 -9.71 -29.18 -11.14
N LYS A 215 -8.51 -29.52 -11.63
CA LYS A 215 -7.83 -28.82 -12.75
C LYS A 215 -8.72 -28.65 -13.99
N ILE A 216 -9.57 -29.64 -14.28
CA ILE A 216 -10.51 -29.60 -15.41
C ILE A 216 -11.54 -28.46 -15.28
N LEU A 217 -11.98 -28.18 -14.05
CA LEU A 217 -12.97 -27.16 -13.77
C LEU A 217 -12.32 -25.78 -13.76
N GLN A 218 -11.09 -25.70 -13.26
CA GLN A 218 -10.26 -24.51 -13.33
C GLN A 218 -9.96 -24.09 -14.78
N PHE A 219 -9.58 -25.04 -15.64
CA PHE A 219 -9.36 -24.78 -17.07
C PHE A 219 -10.61 -24.23 -17.76
N ASN A 220 -11.80 -24.77 -17.46
CA ASN A 220 -13.04 -24.28 -18.04
C ASN A 220 -13.44 -22.88 -17.52
N LEU A 221 -13.24 -22.61 -16.22
CA LEU A 221 -13.44 -21.27 -15.66
C LEU A 221 -12.46 -20.26 -16.27
N GLU A 222 -11.21 -20.63 -16.44
CA GLU A 222 -10.20 -19.79 -17.08
C GLU A 222 -10.54 -19.53 -18.55
N ARG A 223 -11.00 -20.54 -19.27
CA ARG A 223 -11.49 -20.41 -20.65
C ARG A 223 -12.68 -19.44 -20.76
N GLN A 224 -13.63 -19.50 -19.82
CA GLN A 224 -14.76 -18.56 -19.79
C GLN A 224 -14.32 -17.13 -19.43
N ASN A 225 -13.43 -16.99 -18.44
CA ASN A 225 -12.89 -15.69 -18.05
C ASN A 225 -12.11 -15.05 -19.20
N ARG A 226 -11.28 -15.83 -19.92
CA ARG A 226 -10.54 -15.36 -21.09
C ARG A 226 -11.46 -14.83 -22.17
N LYS A 227 -12.51 -15.57 -22.52
CA LYS A 227 -13.53 -15.12 -23.50
C LYS A 227 -14.23 -13.83 -23.07
N ARG A 228 -14.56 -13.69 -21.78
CA ARG A 228 -15.18 -12.48 -21.25
C ARG A 228 -14.23 -11.27 -21.34
N LEU A 229 -12.96 -11.48 -21.01
CA LEU A 229 -11.95 -10.43 -21.05
C LEU A 229 -11.65 -9.99 -22.49
N GLU A 230 -11.57 -10.93 -23.43
CA GLU A 230 -11.45 -10.67 -24.87
C GLU A 230 -12.59 -9.78 -25.37
N ALA A 231 -13.84 -10.08 -25.01
CA ALA A 231 -15.00 -9.25 -25.39
C ALA A 231 -14.96 -7.84 -24.76
N GLN A 232 -14.42 -7.68 -23.54
CA GLN A 232 -14.27 -6.37 -22.91
C GLN A 232 -13.20 -5.52 -23.61
N VAL A 233 -12.09 -6.13 -24.02
CA VAL A 233 -11.02 -5.45 -24.76
C VAL A 233 -11.53 -4.99 -26.12
N GLU A 234 -12.27 -5.84 -26.84
CA GLU A 234 -12.87 -5.50 -28.14
C GLU A 234 -13.83 -4.30 -28.03
N ASN A 235 -14.67 -4.27 -26.98
CA ASN A 235 -15.58 -3.15 -26.74
C ASN A 235 -14.83 -1.83 -26.45
N LEU A 236 -13.78 -1.88 -25.62
CA LEU A 236 -12.95 -0.69 -25.31
C LEU A 236 -12.16 -0.17 -26.51
N LEU A 237 -11.76 -1.06 -27.44
CA LEU A 237 -11.13 -0.66 -28.69
C LEU A 237 -12.13 0.09 -29.58
N GLN A 238 -13.36 -0.42 -29.71
CA GLN A 238 -14.41 0.24 -30.47
C GLN A 238 -14.74 1.64 -29.90
N GLN A 239 -14.86 1.76 -28.57
CA GLN A 239 -15.09 3.07 -27.93
C GLN A 239 -13.94 4.06 -28.17
N ASN A 240 -12.69 3.59 -28.16
CA ASN A 240 -11.54 4.45 -28.47
C ASN A 240 -11.55 4.94 -29.92
N GLU A 241 -11.93 4.09 -30.88
CA GLU A 241 -12.06 4.49 -32.28
C GLU A 241 -13.18 5.52 -32.47
N GLU A 242 -14.33 5.33 -31.80
CA GLU A 242 -15.42 6.29 -31.84
C GLU A 242 -15.03 7.66 -31.27
N LEU A 243 -14.34 7.69 -30.13
CA LEU A 243 -13.85 8.93 -29.53
C LEU A 243 -12.82 9.64 -30.41
N ARG A 244 -11.92 8.89 -31.07
CA ARG A 244 -10.97 9.45 -32.03
C ARG A 244 -11.67 10.08 -33.23
N ALA A 245 -12.66 9.39 -33.80
CA ALA A 245 -13.44 9.92 -34.91
C ALA A 245 -14.24 11.18 -34.53
N GLN A 246 -14.72 11.29 -33.28
CA GLN A 246 -15.35 12.50 -32.78
C GLN A 246 -14.34 13.66 -32.65
N LEU A 247 -13.14 13.37 -32.14
CA LEU A 247 -12.07 14.36 -32.02
C LEU A 247 -11.67 14.92 -33.38
N ASP A 248 -11.47 14.05 -34.38
CA ASP A 248 -11.12 14.44 -35.75
C ASP A 248 -12.20 15.31 -36.41
N LYS A 249 -13.49 14.99 -36.19
CA LYS A 249 -14.62 15.81 -36.65
C LYS A 249 -14.63 17.19 -35.99
N PHE A 250 -14.35 17.25 -34.68
CA PHE A 250 -14.32 18.50 -33.94
C PHE A 250 -13.14 19.39 -34.39
N GLU A 251 -11.96 18.81 -34.59
CA GLU A 251 -10.81 19.53 -35.14
C GLU A 251 -11.06 20.05 -36.55
N TYR A 252 -11.71 19.25 -37.41
CA TYR A 252 -12.07 19.67 -38.76
C TYR A 252 -13.02 20.88 -38.74
N HIS A 253 -14.05 20.84 -37.88
CA HIS A 253 -14.97 21.97 -37.70
C HIS A 253 -14.26 23.24 -37.23
N ASN A 254 -13.39 23.14 -36.21
CA ASN A 254 -12.61 24.28 -35.70
C ASN A 254 -11.68 24.88 -36.76
N ARG A 255 -11.01 24.05 -37.57
CA ARG A 255 -10.18 24.56 -38.69
C ARG A 255 -11.03 25.30 -39.71
N ARG A 256 -12.22 24.79 -40.04
CA ARG A 256 -13.14 25.43 -40.99
C ARG A 256 -13.64 26.78 -40.50
N GLU A 257 -14.00 26.89 -39.22
CA GLU A 257 -14.43 28.15 -38.61
C GLU A 257 -13.30 29.18 -38.53
N SER A 258 -12.07 28.73 -38.25
CA SER A 258 -10.88 29.60 -38.26
C SER A 258 -10.58 30.18 -39.64
N ILE A 259 -10.70 29.38 -40.70
CA ILE A 259 -10.52 29.82 -42.09
C ILE A 259 -11.62 30.82 -42.47
N SER A 260 -12.89 30.51 -42.19
CA SER A 260 -14.02 31.41 -42.45
C SER A 260 -13.86 32.75 -41.72
N SER A 261 -13.34 32.74 -40.48
CA SER A 261 -13.12 33.96 -39.70
C SER A 261 -11.99 34.82 -40.28
N LYS A 262 -10.93 34.19 -40.80
CA LYS A 262 -9.83 34.88 -41.50
C LYS A 262 -10.29 35.51 -42.80
N ASP A 263 -11.15 34.84 -43.57
CA ASP A 263 -11.69 35.37 -44.83
C ASP A 263 -12.63 36.57 -44.58
N ILE A 264 -13.42 36.53 -43.51
CA ILE A 264 -14.27 37.67 -43.09
C ILE A 264 -13.42 38.88 -42.68
N MET A 265 -12.33 38.66 -41.93
CA MET A 265 -11.37 39.72 -41.55
C MET A 265 -10.62 40.31 -42.76
N ALA A 266 -10.24 39.47 -43.72
CA ALA A 266 -9.61 39.91 -44.95
C ALA A 266 -10.56 40.80 -45.78
N ASN A 267 -11.81 40.38 -45.94
CA ASN A 267 -12.82 41.15 -46.68
C ASN A 267 -13.18 42.48 -46.00
N THR A 268 -13.32 42.52 -44.68
CA THR A 268 -13.57 43.77 -43.94
C THR A 268 -12.38 44.73 -44.06
N SER A 269 -11.14 44.23 -44.01
CA SER A 269 -9.96 45.07 -44.22
C SER A 269 -9.85 45.64 -45.65
N ALA A 270 -10.32 44.89 -46.65
CA ALA A 270 -10.35 45.34 -48.04
C ALA A 270 -11.43 46.41 -48.28
N ILE A 271 -12.60 46.27 -47.63
CA ILE A 271 -13.69 47.26 -47.69
C ILE A 271 -13.25 48.58 -47.05
N LEU A 272 -12.61 48.55 -45.87
CA LEU A 272 -12.08 49.74 -45.20
C LEU A 272 -11.01 50.48 -46.01
N LYS A 273 -10.17 49.74 -46.76
CA LYS A 273 -9.20 50.35 -47.70
C LYS A 273 -9.88 51.00 -48.91
N LYS A 274 -11.02 50.46 -49.36
CA LYS A 274 -11.81 51.01 -50.47
C LYS A 274 -12.58 52.27 -50.07
N GLU A 275 -13.14 52.31 -48.87
CA GLU A 275 -13.82 53.50 -48.33
C GLU A 275 -12.84 54.66 -48.09
N ASN A 276 -11.63 54.36 -47.58
CA ASN A 276 -10.59 55.38 -47.39
C ASN A 276 -10.02 55.94 -48.71
N SER A 277 -10.07 55.17 -49.82
CA SER A 277 -9.66 55.65 -51.15
C SER A 277 -10.78 56.40 -51.89
N LEU A 278 -12.05 56.14 -51.56
CA LEU A 278 -13.20 56.91 -52.04
C LEU A 278 -13.32 58.29 -51.36
N ASN A 279 -12.97 58.40 -50.07
CA ASN A 279 -12.96 59.69 -49.36
C ASN A 279 -11.82 60.64 -49.77
N SER A 280 -10.80 60.16 -50.49
CA SER A 280 -9.71 61.00 -51.03
C SER A 280 -9.97 61.58 -52.43
N LEU A 281 -11.12 61.30 -53.05
CA LEU A 281 -11.46 61.76 -54.40
C LEU A 281 -12.69 62.69 -54.47
N GLN A 282 -13.30 63.06 -53.33
CA GLN A 282 -14.48 63.92 -53.25
C GLN A 282 -14.14 65.40 -52.96
N ASN A 283 -13.15 65.97 -53.66
CA ASN A 283 -12.84 67.40 -53.54
C ASN A 283 -12.28 68.01 -54.83
N VAL A 284 -12.94 67.84 -55.97
CA VAL A 284 -12.78 68.75 -57.13
C VAL A 284 -14.10 68.86 -57.92
N ASN A 285 -14.72 70.05 -57.81
CA ASN A 285 -15.56 70.82 -58.74
C ASN A 285 -16.84 70.28 -59.42
N ASN A 286 -17.86 71.16 -59.31
CA ASN A 286 -19.08 71.41 -60.09
C ASN A 286 -18.99 71.19 -61.61
N ASP A 287 -20.06 70.64 -62.22
CA ASP A 287 -21.08 71.34 -63.05
C ASP A 287 -21.77 70.40 -64.07
N GLY A 288 -23.10 70.51 -64.18
CA GLY A 288 -23.84 70.49 -65.46
C GLY A 288 -24.22 69.17 -66.18
N PHE A 289 -25.53 69.04 -66.44
CA PHE A 289 -26.19 68.47 -67.63
C PHE A 289 -26.41 66.93 -67.83
N ASN A 290 -27.70 66.58 -67.78
CA ASN A 290 -28.55 65.78 -68.69
C ASN A 290 -28.10 64.47 -69.38
N SER A 291 -29.04 63.52 -69.24
CA SER A 291 -29.62 62.62 -70.26
C SER A 291 -28.99 61.26 -70.61
N ASN A 292 -29.90 60.28 -70.64
CA ASN A 292 -30.04 59.15 -71.55
C ASN A 292 -29.17 57.88 -71.42
N GLU A 293 -29.92 56.80 -71.20
CA GLU A 293 -29.92 55.54 -71.95
C GLU A 293 -28.96 54.38 -71.59
N MET A 294 -29.66 53.29 -71.21
CA MET A 294 -29.59 51.93 -71.76
C MET A 294 -28.62 50.88 -71.18
N ASN A 295 -29.31 49.83 -70.67
CA ASN A 295 -29.09 48.39 -70.86
C ASN A 295 -27.90 47.74 -70.10
N SER A 296 -28.05 46.59 -69.44
CA SER A 296 -29.03 45.51 -69.57
C SER A 296 -29.14 44.71 -68.26
N PHE A 297 -30.38 44.46 -67.84
CA PHE A 297 -30.75 43.51 -66.79
C PHE A 297 -31.18 42.17 -67.39
N SER A 298 -31.30 41.17 -66.50
CA SER A 298 -31.98 39.87 -66.61
C SER A 298 -30.99 38.69 -66.75
N ARG A 299 -31.11 37.55 -66.05
CA ARG A 299 -32.21 36.73 -65.50
C ARG A 299 -31.61 35.77 -64.43
N VAL A 300 -32.27 35.04 -63.53
CA VAL A 300 -33.66 34.85 -63.08
C VAL A 300 -33.59 34.00 -61.79
N SER A 301 -34.56 34.24 -60.92
CA SER A 301 -34.91 33.55 -59.67
C SER A 301 -35.16 32.04 -59.77
N LYS A 302 -35.08 31.32 -58.63
CA LYS A 302 -36.25 30.66 -58.02
C LYS A 302 -35.99 30.11 -56.61
N ARG A 303 -37.07 30.16 -55.83
CA ARG A 303 -37.31 29.75 -54.44
C ARG A 303 -38.25 28.52 -54.50
N PHE A 304 -38.17 27.56 -53.58
CA PHE A 304 -39.29 26.93 -52.82
C PHE A 304 -38.86 25.64 -52.08
N GLU A 305 -39.71 25.31 -51.10
CA GLU A 305 -39.62 24.51 -49.87
C GLU A 305 -39.84 22.95 -49.99
N PRO A 306 -39.85 22.16 -48.88
CA PRO A 306 -39.49 20.74 -48.84
C PRO A 306 -40.68 19.75 -48.86
N ARG A 307 -40.41 18.45 -49.09
CA ARG A 307 -41.33 17.35 -48.72
C ARG A 307 -40.66 15.97 -48.61
N THR A 308 -41.16 15.22 -47.63
CA THR A 308 -40.97 13.80 -47.27
C THR A 308 -41.50 12.83 -48.33
N THR A 309 -40.92 11.62 -48.47
CA THR A 309 -41.56 10.30 -48.23
C THR A 309 -40.67 9.10 -48.61
N SER A 310 -40.72 8.11 -47.72
CA SER A 310 -40.45 6.66 -47.76
C SER A 310 -40.41 5.86 -49.07
N ALA A 311 -39.66 4.74 -48.96
CA ALA A 311 -40.01 3.35 -49.34
C ALA A 311 -39.20 2.68 -50.48
N SER A 312 -38.43 1.68 -50.01
CA SER A 312 -38.10 0.38 -50.61
C SER A 312 -38.96 -0.16 -51.75
N SER A 313 -38.33 -0.84 -52.73
CA SER A 313 -38.52 -2.30 -52.97
C SER A 313 -37.80 -2.82 -54.23
N SER A 314 -37.05 -3.91 -54.03
CA SER A 314 -37.03 -5.17 -54.81
C SER A 314 -36.55 -5.23 -56.28
N ASN A 315 -35.60 -6.17 -56.46
CA ASN A 315 -35.51 -7.24 -57.48
C ASN A 315 -35.19 -6.87 -58.94
N ILE A 316 -34.57 -7.67 -59.81
CA ILE A 316 -33.85 -8.96 -59.86
C ILE A 316 -33.33 -9.04 -61.33
N ASN A 317 -32.29 -9.87 -61.58
CA ASN A 317 -31.78 -10.47 -62.84
C ASN A 317 -30.33 -10.05 -63.17
N GLY A 318 -29.39 -10.95 -63.46
CA GLY A 318 -29.40 -12.41 -63.54
C GLY A 318 -28.12 -12.95 -64.21
N LEU A 319 -27.87 -14.26 -63.99
CA LEU A 319 -27.16 -15.24 -64.85
C LEU A 319 -25.61 -15.15 -64.92
N ALA A 320 -24.82 -16.23 -64.85
CA ALA A 320 -25.03 -17.68 -64.72
C ALA A 320 -23.69 -18.41 -64.37
N ASN A 321 -23.79 -19.56 -63.67
CA ASN A 321 -23.15 -20.90 -63.87
C ASN A 321 -21.62 -21.03 -64.14
N ASP A 322 -20.85 -22.05 -63.72
CA ASP A 322 -20.98 -23.43 -63.17
C ASP A 322 -19.56 -23.79 -62.63
N ASN A 323 -19.33 -24.38 -61.44
CA ASN A 323 -19.33 -25.80 -60.99
C ASN A 323 -17.92 -26.39 -60.68
N ASP A 324 -17.93 -27.24 -59.64
CA ASP A 324 -17.11 -28.42 -59.34
C ASP A 324 -15.80 -28.36 -58.51
N GLU A 325 -16.00 -28.68 -57.22
CA GLU A 325 -15.50 -29.82 -56.42
C GLU A 325 -14.03 -30.34 -56.43
N ASP A 326 -13.62 -30.66 -55.20
CA ASP A 326 -12.87 -31.85 -54.71
C ASP A 326 -11.37 -31.77 -54.28
N LYS A 327 -11.21 -31.87 -52.94
CA LYS A 327 -10.37 -32.77 -52.10
C LYS A 327 -8.83 -32.90 -52.24
N THR A 328 -8.25 -33.24 -51.07
CA THR A 328 -6.99 -33.98 -50.76
C THR A 328 -5.68 -33.17 -50.64
N THR A 329 -5.16 -32.92 -49.43
CA THR A 329 -4.16 -33.67 -48.61
C THR A 329 -2.70 -33.64 -49.09
N VAL A 330 -1.84 -33.02 -48.25
CA VAL A 330 -0.48 -33.40 -47.77
C VAL A 330 0.51 -34.06 -48.75
N VAL A 331 1.74 -33.50 -48.84
CA VAL A 331 3.05 -34.23 -48.69
C VAL A 331 4.27 -33.27 -48.87
N ILE A 332 5.10 -33.22 -47.80
CA ILE A 332 6.58 -33.30 -47.73
C ILE A 332 7.47 -32.54 -48.74
N GLY A 333 8.17 -31.51 -48.26
CA GLY A 333 9.61 -31.55 -47.92
C GLY A 333 10.71 -31.41 -49.00
N ILE A 334 11.64 -30.48 -48.68
CA ILE A 334 13.10 -30.49 -48.89
C ILE A 334 13.65 -29.92 -50.22
N GLY A 335 14.50 -28.88 -50.10
CA GLY A 335 15.76 -28.82 -50.86
C GLY A 335 16.20 -27.49 -51.51
N ARG A 336 16.99 -26.70 -50.76
CA ARG A 336 18.22 -25.98 -51.15
C ARG A 336 18.37 -25.35 -52.57
N SER A 337 18.77 -24.06 -52.61
CA SER A 337 20.15 -23.57 -52.92
C SER A 337 20.26 -22.35 -53.87
N ARG A 338 21.17 -21.42 -53.52
CA ARG A 338 22.03 -20.55 -54.39
C ARG A 338 21.35 -19.37 -55.14
N LYS A 339 21.98 -18.22 -55.45
CA LYS A 339 23.30 -17.56 -55.25
C LYS A 339 23.16 -16.14 -55.86
N SER A 340 23.59 -15.05 -55.20
CA SER A 340 24.77 -14.20 -55.47
C SER A 340 24.93 -13.52 -56.86
N ALA A 341 25.10 -12.19 -56.88
CA ALA A 341 26.16 -11.41 -57.60
C ALA A 341 25.85 -9.88 -57.54
N THR A 342 26.61 -9.05 -56.81
CA THR A 342 27.75 -8.16 -57.20
C THR A 342 27.41 -6.86 -57.94
N ASN A 343 27.83 -5.71 -57.38
CA ASN A 343 28.88 -4.85 -57.96
C ASN A 343 29.27 -3.64 -57.08
N SER A 344 30.56 -3.31 -57.16
CA SER A 344 31.36 -2.22 -56.57
C SER A 344 31.69 -1.16 -57.67
N ILE A 345 32.13 0.10 -57.48
CA ILE A 345 33.45 0.64 -57.00
C ILE A 345 33.47 2.21 -57.10
N SER A 346 34.36 2.85 -56.30
CA SER A 346 35.12 4.14 -56.46
C SER A 346 34.47 5.52 -56.17
N SER A 347 35.19 6.58 -55.73
CA SER A 347 36.49 6.80 -55.04
C SER A 347 36.77 8.32 -54.88
N GLY A 348 37.58 8.74 -53.90
CA GLY A 348 38.37 10.00 -53.87
C GLY A 348 38.10 10.91 -52.64
N SER A 349 38.93 10.92 -51.57
CA SER A 349 40.19 11.71 -51.33
C SER A 349 39.94 13.15 -50.86
N THR A 350 40.57 13.81 -49.86
CA THR A 350 41.79 13.61 -49.03
C THR A 350 41.96 14.82 -48.06
N ASN A 351 42.68 14.63 -46.94
CA ASN A 351 43.51 15.60 -46.15
C ASN A 351 42.79 16.63 -45.23
N GLN A 352 43.27 17.03 -44.02
CA GLN A 352 44.52 16.81 -43.27
C GLN A 352 44.40 17.32 -41.79
N THR A 353 44.99 16.57 -40.85
CA THR A 353 45.81 16.95 -39.65
C THR A 353 45.36 17.90 -38.52
N SER A 354 45.58 17.40 -37.29
CA SER A 354 45.71 18.09 -35.98
C SER A 354 46.95 19.00 -35.88
N PRO A 355 47.12 19.77 -34.76
CA PRO A 355 48.09 19.31 -33.76
C PRO A 355 47.72 19.58 -32.28
N SER A 356 48.44 18.86 -31.42
CA SER A 356 48.50 18.88 -29.96
C SER A 356 49.51 19.90 -29.41
N THR A 357 49.33 20.34 -28.14
CA THR A 357 50.35 20.75 -27.14
C THR A 357 49.61 20.79 -25.77
N LEU A 358 49.91 20.03 -24.71
CA LEU A 358 51.09 19.91 -23.83
C LEU A 358 51.58 21.24 -23.25
N ASN A 359 51.39 21.44 -21.93
CA ASN A 359 52.43 21.94 -21.04
C ASN A 359 52.22 21.48 -19.59
N LYS A 360 53.33 20.99 -19.03
CA LYS A 360 53.62 20.68 -17.62
C LYS A 360 54.25 21.92 -16.96
N ASP A 361 54.27 21.90 -15.62
CA ASP A 361 55.37 22.29 -14.71
C ASP A 361 54.79 22.97 -13.45
N SER A 362 55.43 23.01 -12.28
CA SER A 362 56.09 22.03 -11.40
C SER A 362 56.38 22.76 -10.07
N ASN A 363 56.35 22.03 -8.94
CA ASN A 363 57.03 22.21 -7.64
C ASN A 363 57.40 23.61 -7.07
N ASN A 364 57.10 23.83 -5.77
CA ASN A 364 58.15 23.95 -4.73
C ASN A 364 57.66 23.96 -3.26
N ASN A 365 58.54 23.43 -2.41
CA ASN A 365 58.47 23.13 -0.97
C ASN A 365 58.37 24.34 -0.02
N SER A 366 57.91 24.11 1.23
CA SER A 366 58.76 24.25 2.42
C SER A 366 58.13 23.70 3.71
N ASN A 367 59.00 23.04 4.49
CA ASN A 367 58.80 22.45 5.82
C ASN A 367 58.40 23.47 6.89
N ILE A 368 57.83 22.99 8.01
CA ILE A 368 58.37 23.19 9.36
C ILE A 368 57.81 22.09 10.30
N ASN A 369 58.74 21.36 10.91
CA ASN A 369 58.55 20.51 12.08
C ASN A 369 58.22 21.36 13.32
N ASN A 370 57.41 20.85 14.24
CA ASN A 370 57.92 20.51 15.58
C ASN A 370 56.87 19.86 16.50
N ASN A 371 57.33 18.76 17.08
CA ASN A 371 56.90 18.08 18.30
C ASN A 371 56.27 18.98 19.38
N ASN A 372 55.26 18.46 20.09
CA ASN A 372 55.49 17.97 21.44
C ASN A 372 54.29 17.17 22.00
N THR A 373 54.67 15.98 22.46
CA THR A 373 54.05 15.09 23.43
C THR A 373 53.62 15.79 24.74
N ILE A 374 52.56 15.28 25.40
CA ILE A 374 52.59 14.66 26.76
C ILE A 374 51.18 14.65 27.41
N ASN A 375 50.75 13.43 27.75
CA ASN A 375 49.92 12.95 28.86
C ASN A 375 48.60 13.63 29.26
N ASN A 376 47.51 12.92 29.00
CA ASN A 376 46.28 12.99 29.79
C ASN A 376 46.27 11.90 30.86
N ASN A 377 46.17 12.31 32.13
CA ASN A 377 45.69 11.49 33.24
C ASN A 377 44.55 12.24 33.94
N ASN A 378 43.44 11.52 34.12
CA ASN A 378 42.56 11.47 35.28
C ASN A 378 41.58 12.62 35.63
N SER A 379 40.31 12.20 35.60
CA SER A 379 39.33 12.26 36.71
C SER A 379 38.54 13.54 36.99
N ASN A 380 37.23 13.42 36.71
CA ASN A 380 36.07 13.85 37.51
C ASN A 380 36.12 15.18 38.30
N SER A 381 35.28 16.12 37.86
CA SER A 381 34.19 16.78 38.63
C SER A 381 33.77 18.03 37.84
N GLY A 382 32.49 18.25 37.57
CA GLY A 382 31.64 19.04 38.45
C GLY A 382 31.30 20.38 37.78
N ILE A 383 30.07 20.46 37.25
CA ILE A 383 29.20 21.64 37.05
C ILE A 383 29.86 23.03 37.11
N ILE A 384 29.81 23.80 36.01
CA ILE A 384 29.28 25.18 35.87
C ILE A 384 29.34 25.54 34.36
N GLY A 385 28.28 26.18 33.86
CA GLY A 385 28.08 26.49 32.45
C GLY A 385 28.90 27.66 31.90
N LEU A 386 28.93 27.76 30.58
CA LEU A 386 29.25 28.94 29.75
C LEU A 386 28.74 28.59 28.33
N SER A 387 27.68 29.23 27.84
CA SER A 387 27.71 30.38 26.91
C SER A 387 28.51 30.16 25.62
N GLN A 388 27.77 30.26 24.51
CA GLN A 388 28.17 30.84 23.21
C GLN A 388 29.53 30.46 22.63
N LEU A 389 29.48 29.70 21.52
CA LEU A 389 30.30 29.95 20.34
C LEU A 389 29.42 29.69 19.11
N THR A 390 28.60 30.68 18.74
CA THR A 390 27.95 30.76 17.43
C THR A 390 28.94 31.43 16.47
N ASN A 391 29.49 30.66 15.53
CA ASN A 391 30.08 31.26 14.34
C ASN A 391 28.94 31.60 13.38
N SER A 392 28.77 32.90 13.18
CA SER A 392 27.83 33.54 12.29
C SER A 392 28.04 33.13 10.83
N PHE A 393 27.06 32.42 10.28
CA PHE A 393 26.73 32.51 8.86
C PHE A 393 25.36 33.18 8.79
N GLU A 394 25.36 34.48 8.43
CA GLU A 394 24.15 35.23 8.13
C GLU A 394 23.53 34.66 6.85
N MET A 395 22.38 34.01 7.00
CA MET A 395 21.41 33.84 5.92
C MET A 395 20.30 34.85 6.22
N SER A 396 20.01 35.72 5.25
CA SER A 396 19.04 36.81 5.36
C SER A 396 17.70 36.33 5.95
N GLU A 397 17.29 36.94 7.06
CA GLU A 397 15.95 36.83 7.62
C GLU A 397 14.93 37.19 6.53
N ILE A 398 14.09 36.22 6.16
CA ILE A 398 12.91 36.52 5.36
C ILE A 398 11.88 37.11 6.33
N ASP A 399 11.95 38.43 6.49
CA ASP A 399 10.95 39.22 7.23
C ASP A 399 9.54 39.00 6.65
N GLU A 400 8.51 39.25 7.45
CA GLU A 400 7.07 39.25 7.06
C GLU A 400 6.77 40.00 5.75
N ASN A 401 7.64 40.92 5.34
CA ASN A 401 7.56 41.66 4.08
C ASN A 401 7.91 40.83 2.83
N GLY A 402 8.66 39.73 2.97
CA GLY A 402 8.95 38.78 1.89
C GLY A 402 7.71 37.99 1.45
N PHE A 403 6.85 37.60 2.39
CA PHE A 403 5.61 36.87 2.10
C PHE A 403 4.58 37.71 1.33
N LYS A 404 4.50 39.02 1.58
CA LYS A 404 3.66 39.93 0.77
C LYS A 404 4.17 40.14 -0.66
N LYS A 405 5.44 39.84 -0.93
CA LYS A 405 6.05 39.99 -2.26
C LYS A 405 5.85 38.75 -3.14
N LEU A 406 5.69 37.56 -2.55
CA LEU A 406 5.29 36.35 -3.28
C LEU A 406 3.83 36.37 -3.74
N ASN A 407 2.90 36.95 -2.95
CA ASN A 407 1.49 37.05 -3.35
C ASN A 407 1.21 38.06 -4.47
N LYS A 408 2.14 38.95 -4.82
CA LYS A 408 1.94 39.92 -5.92
C LYS A 408 2.27 39.37 -7.32
N ASN A 409 2.97 38.24 -7.42
CA ASN A 409 3.43 37.70 -8.70
C ASN A 409 2.57 36.57 -9.27
N ASN A 410 1.51 36.14 -8.57
CA ASN A 410 0.61 35.05 -8.99
C ASN A 410 -0.82 35.50 -9.36
N ASN A 411 -1.03 36.77 -9.72
CA ASN A 411 -2.33 37.25 -10.22
C ASN A 411 -2.59 36.86 -11.69
N ASN A 412 -2.44 35.59 -12.06
CA ASN A 412 -2.81 35.08 -13.38
C ASN A 412 -3.30 33.62 -13.35
N SER A 413 -4.08 33.24 -12.33
CA SER A 413 -4.91 32.05 -12.40
C SER A 413 -6.32 32.38 -11.92
N ASN A 414 -7.25 32.54 -12.86
CA ASN A 414 -8.68 32.53 -12.61
C ASN A 414 -9.07 31.15 -12.06
N SER A 415 -9.14 31.00 -10.75
CA SER A 415 -9.93 29.95 -10.10
C SER A 415 -10.95 30.62 -9.19
N ASN A 416 -12.23 30.49 -9.53
CA ASN A 416 -13.38 30.99 -8.77
C ASN A 416 -13.63 30.23 -7.44
N ASN A 417 -12.57 29.80 -6.75
CA ASN A 417 -12.68 29.13 -5.46
C ASN A 417 -12.22 30.11 -4.39
N GLY A 418 -13.13 30.50 -3.50
CA GLY A 418 -12.88 31.49 -2.47
C GLY A 418 -11.63 31.16 -1.65
N GLU A 419 -10.76 32.16 -1.47
CA GLU A 419 -9.49 31.98 -0.78
C GLU A 419 -9.75 31.74 0.71
N ILE A 420 -9.32 30.59 1.24
CA ILE A 420 -9.39 30.31 2.67
C ILE A 420 -8.24 31.05 3.35
N ILE A 421 -8.57 31.96 4.25
CA ILE A 421 -7.61 32.68 5.08
C ILE A 421 -7.85 32.30 6.54
N TYR A 422 -6.75 32.04 7.26
CA TYR A 422 -6.77 31.87 8.71
C TYR A 422 -6.11 33.08 9.37
N THR A 423 -6.70 33.54 10.47
CA THR A 423 -6.07 34.52 11.37
C THR A 423 -6.04 33.97 12.79
N ILE A 424 -5.04 34.37 13.56
CA ILE A 424 -4.84 33.93 14.93
C ILE A 424 -5.64 34.85 15.86
N ASP A 425 -6.67 34.32 16.51
CA ASP A 425 -7.51 35.07 17.44
C ASP A 425 -6.84 35.21 18.82
N SER A 426 -6.28 34.11 19.32
CA SER A 426 -5.60 34.05 20.61
C SER A 426 -4.53 32.96 20.64
N GLN A 427 -3.54 33.16 21.50
CA GLN A 427 -2.51 32.17 21.79
C GLN A 427 -2.26 32.07 23.29
N GLU A 428 -2.18 30.84 23.79
CA GLU A 428 -1.94 30.56 25.20
C GLU A 428 -0.88 29.46 25.36
N VAL A 429 -0.06 29.57 26.40
CA VAL A 429 0.87 28.49 26.78
C VAL A 429 0.13 27.52 27.70
N VAL A 430 -0.13 26.31 27.21
CA VAL A 430 -0.90 25.30 27.94
C VAL A 430 -0.04 24.61 29.00
N THR A 431 1.18 24.23 28.65
CA THR A 431 2.12 23.61 29.58
C THR A 431 3.56 23.80 29.13
N SER A 432 4.50 23.64 30.07
CA SER A 432 5.95 23.72 29.82
C SER A 432 6.68 22.53 30.41
N HIS A 433 7.45 21.82 29.60
CA HIS A 433 8.30 20.72 30.05
C HIS A 433 9.63 21.23 30.61
N SER A 434 10.39 20.35 31.26
CA SER A 434 11.76 20.70 31.73
C SER A 434 12.82 20.54 30.64
N SER A 435 12.46 19.84 29.56
CA SER A 435 13.26 19.62 28.36
C SER A 435 12.39 19.80 27.11
N PRO A 436 12.99 19.90 25.91
CA PRO A 436 12.26 20.09 24.66
C PRO A 436 11.09 19.11 24.47
N VAL A 437 9.98 19.63 23.92
CA VAL A 437 8.81 18.82 23.54
C VAL A 437 9.18 17.95 22.34
N THR A 438 8.68 16.72 22.28
CA THR A 438 8.92 15.77 21.19
C THR A 438 7.67 15.55 20.33
N ARG A 439 6.50 15.39 20.95
CA ARG A 439 5.20 15.26 20.30
C ARG A 439 4.13 15.97 21.12
N CYS A 440 3.11 16.48 20.43
CA CYS A 440 1.86 16.93 21.02
C CYS A 440 0.70 16.45 20.16
N LYS A 441 -0.35 15.92 20.78
CA LYS A 441 -1.52 15.36 20.10
C LYS A 441 -2.82 15.62 20.86
N TYR A 442 -3.87 15.96 20.12
CA TYR A 442 -5.23 15.97 20.63
C TYR A 442 -5.77 14.55 20.77
N LEU A 443 -6.55 14.32 21.82
CA LEU A 443 -7.43 13.16 21.89
C LEU A 443 -8.49 13.27 20.77
N SER A 444 -8.96 12.15 20.25
CA SER A 444 -9.91 12.08 19.12
C SER A 444 -11.21 12.87 19.33
N ASN A 445 -11.61 13.13 20.58
CA ASN A 445 -12.77 13.95 20.92
C ASN A 445 -12.45 15.44 21.18
N GLY A 446 -11.17 15.82 21.17
CA GLY A 446 -10.70 17.19 21.41
C GLY A 446 -10.58 17.61 22.88
N SER A 447 -11.08 16.82 23.83
CA SER A 447 -11.19 17.22 25.24
C SER A 447 -9.85 17.31 26.00
N LYS A 448 -8.84 16.57 25.53
CA LYS A 448 -7.51 16.48 26.15
C LYS A 448 -6.41 16.65 25.11
N ILE A 449 -5.29 17.22 25.57
CA ILE A 449 -4.02 17.31 24.85
C ILE A 449 -3.01 16.46 25.62
N ALA A 450 -2.23 15.67 24.90
CA ALA A 450 -1.03 15.04 25.42
C ALA A 450 0.21 15.71 24.83
N SER A 451 1.20 15.97 25.67
CA SER A 451 2.52 16.45 25.26
C SER A 451 3.61 15.56 25.86
N SER A 452 4.54 15.10 25.03
CA SER A 452 5.69 14.32 25.46
C SER A 452 6.97 15.14 25.35
N SER A 453 7.97 14.79 26.16
CA SER A 453 9.26 15.48 26.18
C SER A 453 10.43 14.51 26.32
N VAL A 454 11.61 15.03 25.96
CA VAL A 454 12.91 14.41 26.20
C VAL A 454 13.17 14.21 27.71
N ASP A 455 12.51 14.97 28.59
CA ASP A 455 12.61 14.76 30.05
C ASP A 455 11.99 13.45 30.55
N GLY A 456 11.40 12.66 29.64
CA GLY A 456 10.79 11.38 29.95
C GLY A 456 9.44 11.50 30.65
N THR A 457 8.80 12.67 30.53
CA THR A 457 7.44 12.91 31.01
C THR A 457 6.47 13.09 29.86
N VAL A 458 5.23 12.66 30.09
CA VAL A 458 4.08 13.00 29.26
C VAL A 458 3.09 13.76 30.10
N ARG A 459 2.66 14.93 29.65
CA ARG A 459 1.68 15.76 30.35
C ARG A 459 0.36 15.71 29.62
N LEU A 460 -0.70 15.49 30.39
CA LEU A 460 -2.08 15.56 29.93
C LEU A 460 -2.71 16.83 30.45
N CYS A 461 -3.32 17.59 29.54
CA CYS A 461 -4.02 18.83 29.83
C CYS A 461 -5.44 18.75 29.28
N SER A 462 -6.45 19.20 30.03
CA SER A 462 -7.81 19.37 29.50
C SER A 462 -7.95 20.71 28.80
N VAL A 463 -8.76 20.75 27.75
CA VAL A 463 -9.00 21.95 26.91
C VAL A 463 -10.16 22.80 27.44
N ASP A 464 -10.99 22.27 28.35
CA ASP A 464 -12.25 22.90 28.82
C ASP A 464 -12.05 24.04 29.84
N GLY A 465 -10.97 24.83 29.73
CA GLY A 465 -10.73 26.04 30.54
C GLY A 465 -10.22 25.82 31.96
N PHE A 466 -10.44 24.64 32.56
CA PHE A 466 -9.79 24.22 33.81
C PHE A 466 -8.62 23.29 33.48
N ILE A 467 -7.41 23.84 33.38
CA ILE A 467 -6.23 23.06 33.02
C ILE A 467 -5.82 22.15 34.20
N LYS A 468 -6.39 20.95 34.26
CA LYS A 468 -5.90 19.88 35.13
C LYS A 468 -4.70 19.23 34.45
N HIS A 469 -3.54 19.27 35.11
CA HIS A 469 -2.33 18.61 34.65
C HIS A 469 -2.17 17.24 35.30
N THR A 470 -2.14 16.19 34.48
CA THR A 470 -1.68 14.86 34.91
C THR A 470 -0.31 14.63 34.27
N THR A 471 0.71 14.35 35.09
CA THR A 471 2.06 14.04 34.59
C THR A 471 2.29 12.53 34.70
N ILE A 472 2.63 11.93 33.56
CA ILE A 472 2.98 10.51 33.43
C ILE A 472 4.51 10.44 33.35
N TYR A 473 5.12 9.67 34.24
CA TYR A 473 6.56 9.45 34.25
C TYR A 473 6.91 8.18 33.49
N CYS A 474 7.59 8.31 32.36
CA CYS A 474 8.09 7.18 31.56
C CYS A 474 9.53 6.81 31.91
N LEU A 475 10.25 7.67 32.64
CA LEU A 475 11.64 7.47 33.11
C LEU A 475 12.71 7.41 32.02
N SER A 476 12.33 7.53 30.76
CA SER A 476 13.20 7.64 29.60
C SER A 476 12.57 8.55 28.55
N GLU A 477 13.38 9.10 27.64
CA GLU A 477 12.95 10.05 26.61
C GLU A 477 11.76 9.47 25.83
N VAL A 478 10.66 10.23 25.75
CA VAL A 478 9.46 9.81 25.02
C VAL A 478 9.51 10.45 23.64
N ILE A 479 9.60 9.64 22.59
CA ILE A 479 9.75 10.11 21.20
C ILE A 479 8.41 10.09 20.47
N SER A 480 7.58 9.10 20.78
CA SER A 480 6.36 8.81 20.04
C SER A 480 5.16 8.80 20.96
N LEU A 481 4.05 9.31 20.45
CA LEU A 481 2.84 9.50 21.21
C LEU A 481 1.63 9.37 20.30
N GLU A 482 0.69 8.48 20.67
CA GLU A 482 -0.51 8.24 19.88
C GLU A 482 -1.70 7.86 20.76
N TRP A 483 -2.86 8.40 20.42
CA TRP A 483 -4.13 8.08 21.09
C TRP A 483 -4.82 6.92 20.38
N GLU A 484 -5.25 5.93 21.14
CA GLU A 484 -6.18 4.94 20.63
C GLU A 484 -7.63 5.44 20.86
N SER A 485 -8.44 5.41 19.80
CA SER A 485 -9.73 6.10 19.76
C SER A 485 -10.88 5.34 20.43
N LYS A 486 -10.81 4.01 20.56
CA LYS A 486 -11.93 3.18 21.06
C LYS A 486 -11.75 2.72 22.51
N SER A 487 -10.59 2.16 22.84
CA SER A 487 -10.16 1.74 24.18
C SER A 487 -9.72 2.91 25.08
N LYS A 488 -9.59 4.13 24.54
CA LYS A 488 -9.24 5.37 25.28
C LYS A 488 -7.89 5.27 26.01
N VAL A 489 -6.96 4.55 25.42
CA VAL A 489 -5.59 4.39 25.93
C VAL A 489 -4.67 5.35 25.19
N LEU A 490 -3.75 5.96 25.92
CA LEU A 490 -2.62 6.69 25.36
C LEU A 490 -1.40 5.78 25.32
N LEU A 491 -0.75 5.70 24.17
CA LEU A 491 0.49 4.97 23.96
C LEU A 491 1.66 5.96 23.94
N CYS A 492 2.68 5.68 24.75
CA CYS A 492 3.89 6.49 24.86
C CYS A 492 5.11 5.61 24.56
N GLY A 493 5.79 5.83 23.45
CA GLY A 493 6.99 5.07 23.07
C GLY A 493 8.26 5.80 23.48
N THR A 494 9.15 5.07 24.11
CA THR A 494 10.40 5.59 24.67
C THR A 494 11.63 5.15 23.88
N THR A 495 12.80 5.67 24.27
CA THR A 495 14.11 5.21 23.77
C THR A 495 14.61 3.91 24.40
N ASP A 496 13.99 3.43 25.50
CA ASP A 496 14.46 2.28 26.30
C ASP A 496 13.68 0.98 26.03
N ALA A 497 13.20 0.82 24.81
CA ALA A 497 12.41 -0.32 24.33
C ALA A 497 11.02 -0.44 24.97
N LYS A 498 10.50 0.61 25.63
CA LYS A 498 9.21 0.55 26.31
C LYS A 498 8.13 1.32 25.57
N ILE A 499 6.94 0.75 25.62
CA ILE A 499 5.70 1.39 25.22
C ILE A 499 4.81 1.40 26.44
N LYS A 500 4.67 2.57 27.06
CA LYS A 500 3.84 2.78 28.24
C LYS A 500 2.40 3.03 27.85
N LEU A 501 1.48 2.31 28.48
CA LEU A 501 0.04 2.41 28.23
C LEU A 501 -0.63 3.11 29.39
N TRP A 502 -1.35 4.19 29.08
CA TRP A 502 -2.04 5.00 30.06
C TRP A 502 -3.55 5.02 29.78
N ASN A 503 -4.35 4.63 30.76
CA ASN A 503 -5.80 4.73 30.66
C ASN A 503 -6.24 6.14 31.05
N THR A 504 -6.90 6.80 30.12
CA THR A 504 -7.18 8.23 30.20
C THR A 504 -8.50 8.54 30.89
N GLN A 505 -9.33 7.52 31.09
CA GLN A 505 -10.58 7.60 31.85
C GLN A 505 -10.34 7.34 33.34
N THR A 506 -9.44 6.42 33.69
CA THR A 506 -9.10 6.11 35.08
C THR A 506 -7.91 6.90 35.62
N ASP A 507 -7.18 7.61 34.76
CA ASP A 507 -5.90 8.27 35.06
C ASP A 507 -4.92 7.32 35.76
N LYS A 508 -4.82 6.08 35.25
CA LYS A 508 -3.91 5.05 35.76
C LYS A 508 -3.11 4.43 34.63
N ALA A 509 -1.88 4.03 34.95
CA ALA A 509 -1.08 3.20 34.07
C ALA A 509 -1.75 1.82 33.93
N VAL A 510 -1.92 1.35 32.69
CA VAL A 510 -2.44 0.01 32.38
C VAL A 510 -1.31 -1.02 32.49
N GLY A 511 -0.12 -0.64 32.02
CA GLY A 511 1.07 -1.46 32.01
C GLY A 511 2.09 -0.94 31.00
N ASP A 512 3.21 -1.64 30.91
CA ASP A 512 4.28 -1.35 29.96
C ASP A 512 4.47 -2.58 29.04
N ILE A 513 4.73 -2.33 27.77
CA ILE A 513 5.08 -3.35 26.77
C ILE A 513 6.52 -3.12 26.37
N ASN A 514 7.31 -4.20 26.29
CA ASN A 514 8.68 -4.11 25.82
C ASN A 514 8.78 -4.54 24.35
N THR A 515 9.41 -3.69 23.53
CA THR A 515 9.91 -4.06 22.20
C THR A 515 11.18 -4.91 22.34
N SER A 516 11.78 -5.33 21.22
CA SER A 516 13.03 -6.08 21.30
C SER A 516 14.19 -5.19 21.75
N ASN A 517 15.10 -5.73 22.56
CA ASN A 517 16.30 -5.01 22.98
C ASN A 517 17.27 -4.68 21.83
N GLU A 518 17.13 -5.36 20.68
CA GLU A 518 17.90 -5.08 19.47
C GLU A 518 17.48 -3.74 18.82
N PHE A 519 16.19 -3.40 18.92
CA PHE A 519 15.61 -2.17 18.40
C PHE A 519 14.93 -1.39 19.53
N PRO A 520 15.71 -0.75 20.43
CA PRO A 520 15.17 -0.16 21.65
C PRO A 520 14.45 1.18 21.42
N ARG A 521 14.76 1.93 20.36
CA ARG A 521 14.17 3.26 20.18
C ARG A 521 12.86 3.18 19.42
N VAL A 522 11.74 3.54 20.05
CA VAL A 522 10.43 3.58 19.39
C VAL A 522 10.21 4.95 18.72
N GLU A 523 10.60 5.06 17.45
CA GLU A 523 10.57 6.31 16.67
C GLU A 523 9.14 6.82 16.44
N ASP A 524 8.21 5.91 16.19
CA ASP A 524 6.84 6.27 15.87
C ASP A 524 5.85 5.17 16.29
N ILE A 525 4.66 5.58 16.72
CA ILE A 525 3.54 4.71 17.06
C ILE A 525 2.34 5.21 16.31
N VAL A 526 1.59 4.30 15.70
CA VAL A 526 0.33 4.65 15.04
C VAL A 526 -0.71 3.60 15.39
N CYS A 527 -1.91 4.04 15.77
CA CYS A 527 -3.01 3.15 16.05
C CYS A 527 -3.75 2.80 14.76
N ASN A 528 -4.16 1.54 14.62
CA ASN A 528 -5.06 1.16 13.55
C ASN A 528 -6.44 1.79 13.83
N PRO A 529 -7.08 2.50 12.88
CA PRO A 529 -8.40 3.09 13.08
C PRO A 529 -9.49 2.08 13.50
N ASN A 530 -9.31 0.80 13.20
CA ASN A 530 -10.20 -0.26 13.67
C ASN A 530 -10.12 -0.51 15.18
N GLY A 531 -9.10 -0.02 15.89
CA GLY A 531 -8.88 -0.14 17.34
C GLY A 531 -8.40 -1.53 17.82
N ASN A 532 -8.16 -2.47 16.91
CA ASN A 532 -7.77 -3.83 17.27
C ASN A 532 -6.25 -4.01 17.36
N SER A 533 -5.49 -3.16 16.66
CA SER A 533 -4.03 -3.24 16.60
C SER A 533 -3.39 -1.86 16.52
N PHE A 534 -2.08 -1.82 16.74
CA PHE A 534 -1.24 -0.64 16.51
C PHE A 534 0.10 -1.08 15.93
N ALA A 535 0.77 -0.17 15.24
CA ALA A 535 2.09 -0.39 14.67
C ALA A 535 3.12 0.50 15.35
N THR A 536 4.33 -0.01 15.52
CA THR A 536 5.47 0.75 16.05
C THR A 536 6.68 0.62 15.16
N SER A 537 7.32 1.74 14.86
CA SER A 537 8.64 1.78 14.22
C SER A 537 9.69 1.75 15.32
N SER A 538 10.62 0.79 15.25
CA SER A 538 11.70 0.66 16.22
C SER A 538 13.06 0.67 15.51
N THR A 539 14.00 1.46 16.00
CA THR A 539 15.37 1.57 15.46
C THR A 539 16.39 0.97 16.42
N ASN A 540 17.48 0.46 15.85
CA ASN A 540 18.61 -0.01 16.64
C ASN A 540 19.39 1.17 17.25
N ALA A 541 20.22 0.88 18.25
CA ALA A 541 20.98 1.92 18.95
C ALA A 541 21.94 2.68 18.01
N SER A 542 22.47 2.02 16.98
CA SER A 542 23.34 2.62 15.96
C SER A 542 22.60 3.42 14.89
N ARG A 543 21.26 3.42 14.91
CA ARG A 543 20.40 4.06 13.91
C ARG A 543 20.77 3.71 12.47
N SER A 544 21.09 2.45 12.21
CA SER A 544 21.34 1.95 10.85
C SER A 544 20.12 1.22 10.27
N ASP A 545 19.32 0.61 11.13
CA ASP A 545 18.23 -0.25 10.71
C ASP A 545 16.99 -0.01 11.57
N SER A 546 15.84 -0.25 10.95
CA SER A 546 14.56 -0.17 11.60
C SER A 546 13.69 -1.39 11.30
N ILE A 547 12.75 -1.63 12.20
CA ILE A 547 11.75 -2.69 12.08
C ILE A 547 10.38 -2.14 12.46
N VAL A 548 9.34 -2.64 11.79
CA VAL A 548 7.97 -2.34 12.17
C VAL A 548 7.38 -3.55 12.90
N TYR A 549 6.93 -3.32 14.12
CA TYR A 549 6.13 -4.29 14.87
C TYR A 549 4.66 -3.96 14.74
N THR A 550 3.83 -4.98 14.55
CA THR A 550 2.38 -4.88 14.77
C THR A 550 2.01 -5.55 16.08
N TRP A 551 1.10 -4.92 16.81
CA TRP A 551 0.70 -5.30 18.15
C TRP A 551 -0.80 -5.40 18.24
N ASN A 552 -1.30 -6.42 18.95
CA ASN A 552 -2.71 -6.53 19.25
C ASN A 552 -3.07 -5.65 20.46
N MET A 553 -4.03 -4.74 20.32
CA MET A 553 -4.47 -3.84 21.41
C MET A 553 -5.12 -4.59 22.60
N ARG A 554 -5.75 -5.75 22.36
CA ARG A 554 -6.44 -6.51 23.41
C ARG A 554 -5.51 -7.39 24.20
N THR A 555 -4.55 -8.03 23.54
CA THR A 555 -3.61 -8.96 24.20
C THR A 555 -2.28 -8.32 24.56
N LEU A 556 -1.97 -7.16 23.98
CA LEU A 556 -0.69 -6.45 24.12
C LEU A 556 0.53 -7.30 23.72
N LYS A 557 0.31 -8.26 22.82
CA LYS A 557 1.37 -9.11 22.26
C LYS A 557 1.65 -8.72 20.81
N THR A 558 2.90 -8.90 20.39
CA THR A 558 3.31 -8.75 18.99
C THR A 558 2.57 -9.77 18.12
N GLU A 559 1.92 -9.32 17.04
CA GLU A 559 1.26 -10.19 16.08
C GLU A 559 2.22 -10.62 14.99
N GLU A 560 2.80 -9.66 14.28
CA GLU A 560 3.70 -9.90 13.16
C GLU A 560 4.86 -8.90 13.17
N LYS A 561 6.06 -9.37 12.82
CA LYS A 561 7.18 -8.51 12.47
C LYS A 561 7.03 -8.24 10.98
N LEU A 562 6.65 -7.03 10.60
CA LEU A 562 6.70 -6.60 9.20
C LEU A 562 8.18 -6.56 8.83
N SER A 563 8.64 -7.61 8.14
CA SER A 563 10.07 -7.88 7.95
C SER A 563 10.73 -6.73 7.22
N SER A 564 11.86 -6.31 7.79
CA SER A 564 12.84 -5.32 7.29
C SER A 564 12.53 -4.78 5.90
N THR A 565 12.09 -3.52 5.86
CA THR A 565 12.48 -2.61 4.79
C THR A 565 13.93 -2.87 4.43
N THR A 566 14.22 -2.99 3.13
CA THR A 566 15.55 -3.04 2.51
C THR A 566 16.67 -2.64 3.47
N SER A 567 17.59 -3.57 3.79
CA SER A 567 18.72 -3.37 4.70
C SER A 567 19.25 -1.92 4.70
N GLY A 568 19.30 -1.27 5.87
CA GLY A 568 19.96 0.02 6.06
C GLY A 568 19.10 1.29 6.06
N ALA A 569 17.78 1.22 6.23
CA ALA A 569 16.92 2.42 6.29
C ALA A 569 16.16 2.58 7.62
N ILE A 570 16.09 3.81 8.11
CA ILE A 570 15.33 4.22 9.29
C ILE A 570 13.92 4.61 8.88
N ILE A 571 12.90 4.17 9.62
CA ILE A 571 11.51 4.60 9.45
C ILE A 571 11.21 5.73 10.44
N ASN A 572 11.10 6.95 9.94
CA ASN A 572 10.86 8.16 10.73
C ASN A 572 9.37 8.39 11.04
N SER A 573 8.49 7.93 10.15
CA SER A 573 7.06 8.18 10.25
C SER A 573 6.27 7.04 9.63
N MET A 574 5.10 6.78 10.19
CA MET A 574 4.11 5.87 9.65
C MET A 574 2.71 6.50 9.66
N SER A 575 1.80 5.96 8.85
CA SER A 575 0.38 6.30 8.88
C SER A 575 -0.44 5.13 8.37
N PHE A 576 -1.51 4.76 9.07
CA PHE A 576 -2.53 3.84 8.56
C PHE A 576 -3.46 4.57 7.59
N ASN A 577 -4.02 3.83 6.62
CA ASN A 577 -5.19 4.28 5.90
C ASN A 577 -6.45 4.15 6.79
N ASN A 578 -7.54 4.81 6.41
CA ASN A 578 -8.77 4.87 7.21
C ASN A 578 -9.42 3.49 7.39
N THR A 579 -9.31 2.61 6.39
CA THR A 579 -9.76 1.20 6.54
C THR A 579 -8.89 0.35 7.48
N GLY A 580 -7.66 0.78 7.78
CA GLY A 580 -6.73 0.07 8.65
C GLY A 580 -6.06 -1.15 8.03
N ASN A 581 -6.16 -1.32 6.71
CA ASN A 581 -5.55 -2.45 6.00
C ASN A 581 -4.15 -2.10 5.45
N LEU A 582 -3.90 -0.82 5.17
CA LEU A 582 -2.64 -0.35 4.61
C LEU A 582 -1.90 0.50 5.64
N LEU A 583 -0.58 0.31 5.68
CA LEU A 583 0.33 1.13 6.47
C LEU A 583 1.38 1.74 5.55
N SER A 584 1.45 3.06 5.52
CA SER A 584 2.51 3.79 4.84
C SER A 584 3.65 4.04 5.82
N THR A 585 4.88 4.02 5.29
CA THR A 585 6.10 4.32 6.04
C THR A 585 6.94 5.30 5.23
N GLY A 586 7.46 6.31 5.90
CA GLY A 586 8.41 7.27 5.37
C GLY A 586 9.81 6.95 5.90
N CYS A 587 10.71 6.61 5.00
CA CYS A 587 12.04 6.14 5.32
C CYS A 587 13.13 7.21 5.10
N SER A 588 14.28 7.02 5.74
CA SER A 588 15.46 7.89 5.60
C SER A 588 16.11 7.81 4.22
N ASP A 589 15.81 6.79 3.42
CA ASP A 589 16.27 6.64 2.04
C ASP A 589 15.45 7.46 1.02
N GLY A 590 14.46 8.23 1.48
CA GLY A 590 13.58 9.02 0.62
C GLY A 590 12.48 8.20 -0.06
N ILE A 591 12.33 6.92 0.30
CA ILE A 591 11.34 6.01 -0.27
C ILE A 591 10.11 5.92 0.66
N ILE A 592 8.93 6.09 0.08
CA ILE A 592 7.67 5.73 0.73
C ILE A 592 7.41 4.26 0.45
N ARG A 593 7.10 3.49 1.49
CA ARG A 593 6.69 2.08 1.35
C ARG A 593 5.30 1.87 1.93
N ILE A 594 4.48 1.11 1.22
CA ILE A 594 3.14 0.71 1.66
C ILE A 594 3.14 -0.78 1.98
N PHE A 595 2.65 -1.11 3.17
CA PHE A 595 2.50 -2.46 3.67
C PHE A 595 1.03 -2.84 3.73
N ASP A 596 0.73 -4.09 3.40
CA ASP A 596 -0.54 -4.70 3.77
C ASP A 596 -0.37 -5.33 5.15
N ILE A 597 -1.19 -4.88 6.08
CA ILE A 597 -1.16 -5.30 7.48
C ILE A 597 -1.62 -6.75 7.64
N LYS A 598 -2.46 -7.26 6.74
CA LYS A 598 -2.97 -8.63 6.81
C LYS A 598 -1.97 -9.66 6.30
N SER A 599 -1.20 -9.30 5.27
CA SER A 599 -0.21 -10.20 4.68
C SER A 599 1.16 -10.07 5.34
N GLY A 600 1.42 -8.97 6.04
CA GLY A 600 2.72 -8.71 6.64
C GLY A 600 3.79 -8.29 5.61
N SER A 601 3.38 -7.95 4.38
CA SER A 601 4.30 -7.74 3.25
C SER A 601 4.20 -6.34 2.66
N THR A 602 5.32 -5.84 2.14
CA THR A 602 5.34 -4.62 1.33
C THR A 602 4.56 -4.83 0.03
N ILE A 603 3.56 -4.00 -0.23
CA ILE A 603 2.81 -3.99 -1.49
C ILE A 603 3.60 -3.26 -2.57
N THR A 604 4.13 -2.07 -2.22
CA THR A 604 4.80 -1.18 -3.15
C THR A 604 5.71 -0.22 -2.40
N GLY A 605 6.65 0.39 -3.12
CA GLY A 605 7.38 1.55 -2.66
C GLY A 605 7.93 2.34 -3.84
N TRP A 606 8.09 3.64 -3.65
CA TRP A 606 8.61 4.54 -4.68
C TRP A 606 9.47 5.64 -4.07
N GLN A 607 10.42 6.15 -4.85
CA GLN A 607 11.22 7.32 -4.47
C GLN A 607 10.31 8.54 -4.47
N ALA A 608 10.08 9.12 -3.29
CA ALA A 608 9.22 10.29 -3.15
C ALA A 608 10.04 11.58 -2.98
N HIS A 609 11.12 11.51 -2.21
CA HIS A 609 11.98 12.66 -1.90
C HIS A 609 13.44 12.36 -2.25
N SER A 610 14.24 13.40 -2.48
CA SER A 610 15.69 13.24 -2.69
C SER A 610 16.47 13.03 -1.39
N ASP A 611 15.83 13.28 -0.25
CA ASP A 611 16.38 13.17 1.10
C ASP A 611 15.38 12.47 2.03
N GLU A 612 15.73 12.34 3.31
CA GLU A 612 14.96 11.67 4.35
C GLU A 612 13.49 12.14 4.40
N ILE A 613 12.55 11.18 4.46
CA ILE A 613 11.15 11.50 4.72
C ILE A 613 10.95 11.70 6.22
N LEU A 614 10.45 12.87 6.61
CA LEU A 614 10.19 13.25 7.99
C LEU A 614 8.78 12.86 8.45
N SER A 615 7.79 13.00 7.57
CA SER A 615 6.40 12.66 7.85
C SER A 615 5.74 12.04 6.64
N VAL A 616 4.82 11.10 6.91
CA VAL A 616 3.89 10.55 5.94
C VAL A 616 2.51 10.49 6.57
N GLN A 617 1.47 10.87 5.82
CA GLN A 617 0.09 10.91 6.31
C GLN A 617 -0.91 10.55 5.21
N PHE A 618 -1.80 9.60 5.47
CA PHE A 618 -2.93 9.30 4.57
C PHE A 618 -4.02 10.37 4.68
N CYS A 619 -4.63 10.66 3.53
CA CYS A 619 -5.88 11.41 3.41
C CYS A 619 -7.07 10.51 3.79
N SER A 620 -8.22 11.09 4.14
CA SER A 620 -9.47 10.33 4.44
C SER A 620 -10.02 9.60 3.22
N ASP A 621 -9.66 10.05 2.02
CA ASP A 621 -10.09 9.42 0.76
C ASP A 621 -9.36 8.09 0.48
N ASP A 622 -8.39 7.70 1.31
CA ASP A 622 -7.54 6.49 1.21
C ASP A 622 -6.81 6.33 -0.13
N ASN A 623 -6.91 7.32 -1.03
CA ASN A 623 -6.33 7.33 -2.36
C ASN A 623 -5.13 8.27 -2.45
N LYS A 624 -5.09 9.28 -1.57
CA LYS A 624 -4.03 10.27 -1.51
C LYS A 624 -3.18 10.11 -0.26
N LEU A 625 -1.90 10.44 -0.43
CA LEU A 625 -0.89 10.40 0.63
C LEU A 625 -0.07 11.68 0.58
N TYR A 626 0.22 12.26 1.73
CA TYR A 626 1.13 13.39 1.84
C TYR A 626 2.44 12.94 2.45
N SER A 627 3.54 13.44 1.90
CA SER A 627 4.88 13.21 2.41
C SER A 627 5.62 14.53 2.59
N LEU A 628 6.35 14.62 3.70
CA LEU A 628 7.23 15.73 4.02
C LEU A 628 8.67 15.22 3.95
N GLY A 629 9.49 15.82 3.11
CA GLY A 629 10.91 15.53 3.01
C GLY A 629 11.77 16.58 3.69
N LYS A 630 12.98 16.16 4.05
CA LYS A 630 14.05 17.06 4.50
C LYS A 630 14.61 17.92 3.36
N ASP A 631 14.31 17.56 2.12
CA ASP A 631 14.57 18.33 0.90
C ASP A 631 13.80 19.67 0.81
N GLY A 632 13.01 20.02 1.84
CA GLY A 632 12.28 21.28 1.89
C GLY A 632 10.98 21.25 1.08
N LYS A 633 10.46 20.06 0.78
CA LYS A 633 9.24 19.91 -0.02
C LYS A 633 8.21 19.04 0.68
N ILE A 634 6.95 19.37 0.42
CA ILE A 634 5.82 18.50 0.73
C ILE A 634 5.21 18.07 -0.61
N TYR A 635 5.00 16.77 -0.75
CA TYR A 635 4.36 16.22 -1.94
C TYR A 635 3.04 15.57 -1.59
N GLN A 636 2.09 15.73 -2.49
CA GLN A 636 0.83 15.02 -2.50
C GLN A 636 0.87 13.94 -3.58
N TRP A 637 0.63 12.69 -3.20
CA TRP A 637 0.72 11.52 -4.06
C TRP A 637 -0.65 10.91 -4.28
N ASN A 638 -0.85 10.30 -5.45
CA ASN A 638 -1.89 9.31 -5.66
C ASN A 638 -1.28 7.92 -5.48
N ILE A 639 -1.85 7.09 -4.62
CA ILE A 639 -1.33 5.74 -4.40
C ILE A 639 -1.49 4.88 -5.67
N HIS A 640 -2.40 5.22 -6.57
CA HIS A 640 -2.56 4.51 -7.85
C HIS A 640 -1.62 5.04 -8.95
N THR A 641 -1.02 6.22 -8.75
CA THR A 641 -0.13 6.88 -9.73
C THR A 641 1.07 7.47 -9.00
N MET A 642 2.03 6.60 -8.69
CA MET A 642 3.18 6.91 -7.84
C MET A 642 4.36 7.55 -8.59
N SER A 643 4.32 7.61 -9.93
CA SER A 643 5.46 8.06 -10.73
C SER A 643 5.72 9.56 -10.67
N LYS A 644 4.71 10.36 -10.32
CA LYS A 644 4.81 11.82 -10.17
C LYS A 644 3.89 12.30 -9.04
N PRO A 645 4.31 13.30 -8.26
CA PRO A 645 3.42 13.94 -7.30
C PRO A 645 2.28 14.64 -8.04
N ILE A 646 1.07 14.58 -7.47
CA ILE A 646 -0.09 15.38 -7.91
C ILE A 646 0.24 16.86 -7.74
N LYS A 647 0.86 17.19 -6.60
CA LYS A 647 1.12 18.56 -6.20
C LYS A 647 2.34 18.67 -5.30
N GLU A 648 2.99 19.82 -5.39
CA GLU A 648 4.16 20.22 -4.63
C GLU A 648 3.83 21.48 -3.81
N TYR A 649 4.29 21.49 -2.56
CA TYR A 649 4.24 22.63 -1.66
C TYR A 649 5.65 22.93 -1.16
N GLU A 650 5.98 24.21 -1.09
CA GLU A 650 7.27 24.64 -0.56
C GLU A 650 7.23 24.60 0.98
N TYR A 651 8.22 23.92 1.56
CA TYR A 651 8.39 23.84 2.99
C TYR A 651 9.76 24.42 3.38
N PRO A 652 9.82 25.50 4.16
CA PRO A 652 11.09 26.18 4.48
C PRO A 652 12.09 25.38 5.34
N GLY A 653 11.88 24.07 5.51
CA GLY A 653 12.93 23.10 5.80
C GLY A 653 13.41 23.06 7.25
N PHE A 654 14.21 22.02 7.53
CA PHE A 654 15.08 21.93 8.70
C PHE A 654 16.53 22.04 8.22
N ILE A 655 17.28 23.02 8.74
CA ILE A 655 18.60 23.36 8.17
C ILE A 655 19.73 22.45 8.69
N SER A 656 19.58 21.76 9.83
CA SER A 656 20.79 21.16 10.44
C SER A 656 20.66 19.91 11.30
N ASP A 657 19.46 19.49 11.76
CA ASP A 657 19.37 18.37 12.73
C ASP A 657 18.60 17.16 12.18
N PRO A 658 19.23 15.99 12.01
CA PRO A 658 18.61 14.76 11.47
C PRO A 658 17.63 14.04 12.43
N HIS A 659 17.23 14.66 13.54
CA HIS A 659 16.54 13.95 14.64
C HIS A 659 15.28 14.64 15.15
N ARG A 660 14.76 15.64 14.44
CA ARG A 660 13.55 16.35 14.84
C ARG A 660 12.48 16.14 13.78
N THR A 661 11.61 15.17 14.02
CA THR A 661 10.52 14.83 13.12
C THR A 661 9.31 15.69 13.47
N THR A 662 8.83 16.49 12.52
CA THR A 662 7.47 17.05 12.57
C THR A 662 6.51 16.09 11.89
N LYS A 663 5.24 16.13 12.27
CA LYS A 663 4.17 15.39 11.61
C LYS A 663 3.25 16.35 10.87
N ILE A 664 2.71 15.89 9.73
CA ILE A 664 1.62 16.58 9.04
C ILE A 664 0.33 16.24 9.80
N SER A 665 -0.46 17.26 10.16
CA SER A 665 -1.77 17.07 10.78
C SER A 665 -2.83 17.82 9.99
N PHE A 666 -3.92 17.12 9.64
CA PHE A 666 -5.04 17.68 8.88
C PHE A 666 -6.11 18.25 9.81
N ASN A 667 -6.81 19.26 9.32
CA ASN A 667 -8.05 19.70 9.94
C ASN A 667 -9.20 18.70 9.66
N SER A 668 -10.34 18.90 10.33
CA SER A 668 -11.47 17.96 10.30
C SER A 668 -12.08 17.74 8.92
N ASP A 669 -12.07 18.78 8.07
CA ASP A 669 -12.61 18.74 6.70
C ASP A 669 -11.54 18.37 5.64
N GLN A 670 -10.29 18.19 6.06
CA GLN A 670 -9.12 17.95 5.21
C GLN A 670 -8.86 18.98 4.11
N SER A 671 -9.44 20.18 4.23
CA SER A 671 -9.12 21.31 3.35
C SER A 671 -7.78 21.95 3.68
N SER A 672 -7.25 21.73 4.89
CA SER A 672 -6.01 22.35 5.33
C SER A 672 -5.18 21.39 6.20
N PHE A 673 -3.87 21.61 6.23
CA PHE A 673 -2.96 20.88 7.10
C PHE A 673 -1.91 21.80 7.72
N ILE A 674 -1.40 21.40 8.87
CA ILE A 674 -0.36 22.12 9.62
C ILE A 674 0.93 21.30 9.71
N VAL A 675 2.06 21.98 9.63
CA VAL A 675 3.41 21.40 9.75
C VAL A 675 4.29 22.35 10.58
N GLY A 676 5.02 21.82 11.56
CA GLY A 676 6.02 22.60 12.31
C GLY A 676 7.29 22.86 11.48
N SER A 677 8.04 23.92 11.78
CA SER A 677 9.27 24.27 11.07
C SER A 677 10.43 24.64 12.02
N SER A 678 11.64 24.58 11.48
CA SER A 678 12.87 24.95 12.19
C SER A 678 12.95 26.43 12.51
N ASN A 679 12.26 27.28 11.75
CA ASN A 679 12.30 28.73 11.88
C ASN A 679 11.35 29.29 12.95
N LYS A 680 11.02 28.48 13.98
CA LYS A 680 10.13 28.83 15.10
C LYS A 680 8.65 29.00 14.75
N TYR A 681 8.30 28.84 13.47
CA TYR A 681 6.92 28.91 12.99
C TYR A 681 6.33 27.52 12.78
N ALA A 682 5.01 27.41 12.87
CA ALA A 682 4.26 26.33 12.23
C ALA A 682 3.50 26.90 11.04
N TYR A 683 3.47 26.19 9.93
CA TYR A 683 2.83 26.64 8.70
C TYR A 683 1.53 25.89 8.47
N ILE A 684 0.46 26.64 8.16
CA ILE A 684 -0.82 26.11 7.72
C ILE A 684 -0.89 26.24 6.20
N TYR A 685 -1.17 25.14 5.54
CA TYR A 685 -1.37 25.06 4.09
C TYR A 685 -2.83 24.75 3.80
N ASN A 686 -3.35 25.34 2.72
CA ASN A 686 -4.59 24.88 2.10
C ASN A 686 -4.21 23.83 1.04
N VAL A 687 -4.94 22.72 0.98
CA VAL A 687 -4.72 21.67 -0.03
C VAL A 687 -4.81 22.23 -1.46
N ASP A 688 -5.60 23.28 -1.68
CA ASP A 688 -5.73 23.90 -3.00
C ASP A 688 -4.63 24.92 -3.33
N GLN A 689 -3.81 25.36 -2.37
CA GLN A 689 -2.75 26.35 -2.57
C GLN A 689 -1.35 25.77 -2.29
N SER A 690 -0.38 26.01 -3.16
CA SER A 690 1.00 25.51 -2.97
C SER A 690 1.82 26.30 -1.94
N SER A 691 1.42 27.54 -1.65
CA SER A 691 2.06 28.39 -0.64
C SER A 691 1.37 28.26 0.73
N PRO A 692 2.10 28.50 1.84
CA PRO A 692 1.48 28.55 3.16
C PRO A 692 0.49 29.72 3.26
N VAL A 693 -0.67 29.45 3.86
CA VAL A 693 -1.74 30.43 4.10
C VAL A 693 -1.44 31.27 5.34
N LEU A 694 -0.92 30.64 6.40
CA LEU A 694 -0.65 31.29 7.67
C LEU A 694 0.63 30.72 8.30
N SER A 695 1.42 31.59 8.91
CA SER A 695 2.50 31.21 9.83
C SER A 695 2.03 31.44 11.27
N VAL A 696 1.95 30.37 12.04
CA VAL A 696 1.65 30.39 13.47
C VAL A 696 2.93 30.75 14.20
N THR A 697 2.98 31.97 14.73
CA THR A 697 4.12 32.53 15.46
C THR A 697 4.00 32.29 16.97
N GLY A 698 5.02 32.66 17.73
CA GLY A 698 4.96 32.68 19.20
C GLY A 698 6.05 31.86 19.89
N HIS A 699 6.50 30.76 19.29
CA HIS A 699 7.61 29.97 19.85
C HIS A 699 8.94 30.72 19.76
N SER A 700 9.80 30.51 20.75
CA SER A 700 11.17 31.08 20.76
C SER A 700 12.22 30.15 20.15
N GLY A 701 11.85 28.90 19.87
CA GLY A 701 12.68 27.88 19.22
C GLY A 701 11.88 27.07 18.18
N PRO A 702 12.54 26.17 17.43
CA PRO A 702 11.93 25.32 16.41
C PRO A 702 10.63 24.64 16.87
N VAL A 703 9.61 24.61 15.99
CA VAL A 703 8.37 23.87 16.23
C VAL A 703 8.53 22.46 15.69
N VAL A 704 8.47 21.48 16.57
CA VAL A 704 8.75 20.07 16.24
C VAL A 704 7.51 19.20 16.24
N SER A 705 6.40 19.69 16.77
CA SER A 705 5.13 18.98 16.69
C SER A 705 4.00 19.96 16.52
N ALA A 706 3.04 19.60 15.67
CA ALA A 706 1.81 20.34 15.47
C ALA A 706 0.66 19.35 15.32
N ASP A 707 -0.49 19.69 15.90
CA ASP A 707 -1.71 18.91 15.73
C ASP A 707 -2.94 19.82 15.67
N TRP A 708 -3.95 19.40 14.91
CA TRP A 708 -5.19 20.15 14.75
C TRP A 708 -6.31 19.55 15.59
N HIS A 709 -7.13 20.39 16.22
CA HIS A 709 -8.28 19.94 16.99
C HIS A 709 -9.34 19.26 16.08
N PRO A 710 -9.90 18.09 16.47
CA PRO A 710 -10.73 17.27 15.57
C PRO A 710 -12.06 17.92 15.12
N SER A 711 -12.52 18.99 15.76
CA SER A 711 -13.80 19.65 15.42
C SER A 711 -13.77 21.18 15.44
N GLN A 712 -12.68 21.79 15.88
CA GLN A 712 -12.58 23.24 16.09
C GLN A 712 -11.34 23.74 15.36
N ASN A 713 -11.33 25.03 15.01
CA ASN A 713 -10.16 25.66 14.40
C ASN A 713 -9.16 26.08 15.50
N ILE A 714 -8.67 25.08 16.23
CA ILE A 714 -7.66 25.25 17.27
C ILE A 714 -6.50 24.34 16.91
N VAL A 715 -5.29 24.86 16.98
CA VAL A 715 -4.07 24.10 16.75
C VAL A 715 -3.20 24.09 18.00
N VAL A 716 -2.55 22.96 18.26
CA VAL A 716 -1.56 22.83 19.32
C VAL A 716 -0.18 22.70 18.68
N THR A 717 0.79 23.43 19.20
CA THR A 717 2.18 23.41 18.74
C THR A 717 3.13 23.13 19.90
N GLY A 718 4.10 22.27 19.67
CA GLY A 718 5.14 21.89 20.63
C GLY A 718 6.51 22.31 20.11
N GLY A 719 7.24 23.07 20.92
CA GLY A 719 8.52 23.66 20.54
C GLY A 719 9.72 23.11 21.30
N LEU A 720 10.91 23.34 20.74
CA LEU A 720 12.17 23.15 21.46
C LEU A 720 12.40 24.16 22.58
N ASP A 721 11.61 25.22 22.59
CA ASP A 721 11.52 26.16 23.71
C ASP A 721 10.81 25.57 24.94
N GLN A 722 10.56 24.24 24.94
CA GLN A 722 9.98 23.48 26.04
C GLN A 722 8.50 23.80 26.28
N THR A 723 7.90 24.68 25.47
CA THR A 723 6.51 25.09 25.63
C THR A 723 5.58 24.34 24.69
N VAL A 724 4.35 24.14 25.15
CA VAL A 724 3.22 23.69 24.35
C VAL A 724 2.23 24.85 24.28
N ARG A 725 1.91 25.30 23.07
CA ARG A 725 1.03 26.44 22.82
C ARG A 725 -0.24 26.00 22.14
N LEU A 726 -1.33 26.65 22.49
CA LEU A 726 -2.62 26.50 21.83
C LEU A 726 -2.93 27.81 21.12
N SER A 727 -3.23 27.72 19.83
CA SER A 727 -3.61 28.87 19.01
C SER A 727 -5.03 28.67 18.48
N LYS A 728 -5.92 29.61 18.79
CA LYS A 728 -7.27 29.65 18.25
C LYS A 728 -7.26 30.42 16.93
N LEU A 729 -7.88 29.84 15.91
CA LEU A 729 -7.88 30.36 14.55
C LEU A 729 -9.31 30.71 14.12
N SER A 730 -9.49 31.87 13.49
CA SER A 730 -10.70 32.19 12.75
C SER A 730 -10.49 31.88 11.26
N LYS A 731 -11.44 31.17 10.65
CA LYS A 731 -11.45 30.85 9.22
C LYS A 731 -12.36 31.83 8.50
N SER A 732 -11.82 32.60 7.56
CA SER A 732 -12.57 33.46 6.65
C SER A 732 -12.43 32.96 5.22
N ILE A 733 -13.52 32.93 4.47
CA ILE A 733 -13.52 32.58 3.03
C ILE A 733 -13.77 33.87 2.26
N ASN A 734 -12.79 34.32 1.50
CA ASN A 734 -12.99 35.45 0.59
C ASN A 734 -13.73 34.94 -0.65
N ASN A 735 -15.05 35.13 -0.68
CA ASN A 735 -15.80 35.04 -1.93
C ASN A 735 -15.57 36.34 -2.70
N LEU A 736 -14.65 36.33 -3.66
CA LEU A 736 -14.49 37.41 -4.64
C LEU A 736 -15.55 37.31 -5.73
#